data_AF-A0A9D3QJW0-F1
#
_entry.id   AF-A0A9D3QJW0-F1
#
_cell.length_a   1.000
_cell.length_b   1.000
_cell.length_c   1.000
_cell.angle_alpha   90.00
_cell.angle_beta   90.00
_cell.angle_gamma   90.00
#
_symmetry.space_group_name_H-M   'P 1'
#
loop_
_entity.id
_entity.type
_entity.pdbx_description
1 polymer ?
#
loop_
_entity_poly.entity_id
_entity_poly.type
_entity_poly.pdbx_seq_one_letter_code
_entity_poly.pdbx_strand_id
1 'polypeptide(L)'
;MARMCVKNRRLDVARVCLGNMGHARGARALREAEAEPELEARVAVLATQLGMLEDAERLYKSCRRYDLLNKFYQAAGQWQRAVETAETHDRVHLRTTYYSYAKHLEAMGDRNMALVYYEKSDTYRFEVPRMLLEDVLSLEIYVNKMKDKSLYKWWAQYLESQSDMESALRYYEYAQDYLSLVRVHCYLGNIQKAAEIANETGNRAASYHLARQYESQEEIRQSVHFYTRAQAYNNAIRLCKENGLDDQLLNLALLSNPEDMMEAACYYEEKGTHMDRAVMLYHKAGHFSKALELAFFTQQFGALQLIAEELNKNSDPALLARCSDFFIKHSQYQKAVELLVAAKKYHEALQLCLDQSLTITEELAESMTVSRGSKDLPEEARKELLEKIADCCMRQGNYHLATKKYTQAGNKLKAMRALLKSGDTEKIVFFAGVSRQKEIYIMAANYLQSLDWRKDPEIMKNIIGFYTKGRALDLLAGFYEACAQVEIDDYQNYEKALGALTEAYKCLAKAKVRSTEEQESRLAELQHRITLVKRFVQARRLYEEDPGEAVRLCETLLEEADLDPAVRIGDAYGFLVEHHCQQGSFQVAYRKLEEMLKRLPSINVSYYVSQRNLEALQLAVGLPLGRGPPVGHSNRRDSGGEEDEVEEDEALEAHQRD
;
A
#
# COMPACT_ATOMS: atom_id res chain seq x y z
N MET A 1 39.77 44.28 53.64
CA MET A 1 40.00 42.91 53.10
C MET A 1 38.94 42.51 52.06
N ALA A 2 37.63 42.57 52.35
CA ALA A 2 36.56 42.23 51.39
C ALA A 2 36.64 42.96 50.02
N ARG A 3 36.98 44.26 50.01
CA ARG A 3 37.19 45.03 48.76
C ARG A 3 38.37 44.52 47.91
N MET A 4 39.39 43.94 48.54
CA MET A 4 40.52 43.33 47.82
C MET A 4 40.14 41.98 47.20
N CYS A 5 39.17 41.28 47.78
CA CYS A 5 38.62 40.05 47.21
C CYS A 5 37.91 40.30 45.87
N VAL A 6 37.30 41.48 45.69
CA VAL A 6 36.73 41.92 44.40
C VAL A 6 37.83 42.10 43.35
N LYS A 7 38.90 42.85 43.69
CA LYS A 7 40.02 43.11 42.76
C LYS A 7 40.76 41.82 42.36
N ASN A 8 40.92 40.90 43.30
CA ASN A 8 41.62 39.63 43.08
C ASN A 8 40.69 38.48 42.67
N ARG A 9 39.39 38.74 42.48
CA ARG A 9 38.35 37.76 42.09
C ARG A 9 38.25 36.52 42.99
N ARG A 10 38.57 36.65 44.29
CA ARG A 10 38.57 35.56 45.28
C ARG A 10 37.28 35.53 46.09
N LEU A 11 36.29 34.76 45.63
CA LEU A 11 34.96 34.66 46.26
C LEU A 11 34.93 33.79 47.51
N ASP A 12 35.80 32.79 47.60
CA ASP A 12 36.06 31.92 48.74
C ASP A 12 36.41 32.74 50.01
N VAL A 13 37.38 33.66 49.87
CA VAL A 13 37.80 34.56 50.94
C VAL A 13 36.73 35.63 51.20
N ALA A 14 35.99 36.05 50.17
CA ALA A 14 34.93 37.04 50.32
C ALA A 14 33.77 36.56 51.22
N ARG A 15 33.39 35.28 51.16
CA ARG A 15 32.34 34.71 52.02
C ARG A 15 32.71 34.81 53.50
N VAL A 16 33.95 34.43 53.84
CA VAL A 16 34.46 34.52 55.21
C VAL A 16 34.53 35.97 55.67
N CYS A 17 34.99 36.88 54.79
CA CYS A 17 35.04 38.31 55.09
C CYS A 17 33.63 38.89 55.36
N LEU A 18 32.62 38.55 54.54
CA LEU A 18 31.25 39.03 54.73
C LEU A 18 30.60 38.51 56.02
N GLY A 19 30.90 37.25 56.39
CA GLY A 19 30.47 36.66 57.66
C GLY A 19 31.06 37.40 58.87
N ASN A 20 32.37 37.66 58.84
CA ASN A 20 33.05 38.40 59.92
C ASN A 20 32.61 39.88 59.99
N MET A 21 32.15 40.46 58.89
CA MET A 21 31.61 41.82 58.83
C MET A 21 30.14 41.92 59.27
N GLY A 22 29.45 40.80 59.55
CA GLY A 22 28.02 40.79 59.88
C GLY A 22 27.10 41.22 58.71
N HIS A 23 27.62 41.27 57.48
CA HIS A 23 26.90 41.81 56.32
C HIS A 23 25.99 40.74 55.68
N ALA A 24 24.93 40.36 56.41
CA ALA A 24 24.05 39.25 56.06
C ALA A 24 23.41 39.37 54.66
N ARG A 25 23.01 40.58 54.25
CA ARG A 25 22.43 40.84 52.91
C ARG A 25 23.44 40.51 51.79
N GLY A 26 24.70 40.93 51.97
CA GLY A 26 25.76 40.66 51.00
C GLY A 26 26.17 39.20 50.95
N ALA A 27 26.21 38.52 52.10
CA ALA A 27 26.46 37.08 52.15
C ALA A 27 25.34 36.27 51.49
N ARG A 28 24.08 36.71 51.62
CA ARG A 28 22.94 36.14 50.89
C ARG A 28 23.02 36.41 49.39
N ALA A 29 23.24 37.65 48.97
CA ALA A 29 23.36 38.00 47.56
C ALA A 29 24.50 37.25 46.86
N LEU A 30 25.62 37.04 47.56
CA LEU A 30 26.74 36.24 47.02
C LEU A 30 26.38 34.76 46.87
N ARG A 31 25.56 34.20 47.75
CA ARG A 31 25.04 32.83 47.62
C ARG A 31 24.08 32.68 46.44
N GLU A 32 23.16 33.65 46.28
CA GLU A 32 22.23 33.68 45.15
C GLU A 32 22.97 33.85 43.82
N ALA A 33 24.06 34.63 43.80
CA ALA A 33 24.90 34.81 42.62
C ALA A 33 25.65 33.53 42.17
N GLU A 34 25.81 32.51 43.04
CA GLU A 34 26.46 31.24 42.66
C GLU A 34 25.77 30.53 41.49
N ALA A 35 24.48 30.82 41.31
CA ALA A 35 23.69 30.31 40.19
C ALA A 35 24.14 30.84 38.82
N GLU A 36 24.79 32.00 38.76
CA GLU A 36 25.27 32.57 37.50
C GLU A 36 26.55 31.87 37.04
N PRO A 37 26.70 31.51 35.75
CA PRO A 37 27.87 30.76 35.27
C PRO A 37 29.17 31.59 35.26
N GLU A 38 29.10 32.91 35.03
CA GLU A 38 30.28 33.76 34.91
C GLU A 38 30.84 34.19 36.28
N LEU A 39 32.14 33.98 36.49
CA LEU A 39 32.84 34.39 37.71
C LEU A 39 32.79 35.92 37.90
N GLU A 40 32.97 36.67 36.83
CA GLU A 40 32.91 38.14 36.83
C GLU A 40 31.54 38.67 37.24
N ALA A 41 30.45 38.00 36.86
CA ALA A 41 29.09 38.36 37.29
C ALA A 41 28.92 38.15 38.79
N ARG A 42 29.43 37.04 39.34
CA ARG A 42 29.44 36.76 40.79
C ARG A 42 30.25 37.80 41.57
N VAL A 43 31.43 38.16 41.05
CA VAL A 43 32.30 39.18 41.64
C VAL A 43 31.66 40.57 41.55
N ALA A 44 30.91 40.87 40.49
CA ALA A 44 30.17 42.11 40.34
C ALA A 44 29.03 42.26 41.37
N VAL A 45 28.34 41.17 41.71
CA VAL A 45 27.34 41.17 42.81
C VAL A 45 28.01 41.51 44.14
N LEU A 46 29.18 40.92 44.43
CA LEU A 46 29.96 41.25 45.62
C LEU A 46 30.41 42.73 45.62
N ALA A 47 30.89 43.23 44.48
CA ALA A 47 31.31 44.63 44.31
C ALA A 47 30.16 45.60 44.59
N THR A 48 28.95 45.27 44.11
CA THR A 48 27.72 46.04 44.35
C THR A 48 27.41 46.12 45.85
N GLN A 49 27.46 45.00 46.56
CA GLN A 49 27.18 44.95 48.01
C GLN A 49 28.22 45.70 48.86
N LEU A 50 29.45 45.86 48.35
CA LEU A 50 30.54 46.58 49.03
C LEU A 50 30.63 48.08 48.65
N GLY A 51 29.68 48.57 47.84
CA GLY A 51 29.62 49.95 47.36
C GLY A 51 30.64 50.28 46.27
N MET A 52 31.26 49.28 45.64
CA MET A 52 32.26 49.44 44.58
C MET A 52 31.57 49.48 43.21
N LEU A 53 30.76 50.52 42.96
CA LEU A 53 29.85 50.60 41.81
C LEU A 53 30.58 50.65 40.45
N GLU A 54 31.70 51.37 40.36
CA GLU A 54 32.50 51.44 39.12
C GLU A 54 33.18 50.11 38.77
N ASP A 55 33.63 49.37 39.79
CA ASP A 55 34.18 48.03 39.61
C ASP A 55 33.08 47.05 39.19
N ALA A 56 31.89 47.14 39.80
CA ALA A 56 30.73 46.33 39.42
C ALA A 56 30.30 46.56 37.97
N GLU A 57 30.20 47.83 37.52
CA GLU A 57 29.86 48.18 36.14
C GLU A 57 30.87 47.60 35.14
N ARG A 58 32.17 47.76 35.41
CA ARG A 58 33.24 47.21 34.55
C ARG A 58 33.19 45.69 34.47
N LEU A 59 32.92 45.03 35.61
CA LEU A 59 32.82 43.57 35.65
C LEU A 59 31.62 43.07 34.84
N TYR A 60 30.44 43.67 34.98
CA TYR A 60 29.26 43.30 34.19
C TYR A 60 29.44 43.54 32.68
N LYS A 61 30.09 44.66 32.29
CA LYS A 61 30.46 44.91 30.89
C LYS A 61 31.46 43.89 30.36
N SER A 62 32.44 43.49 31.18
CA SER A 62 33.48 42.54 30.78
C SER A 62 32.92 41.13 30.50
N CYS A 63 31.93 40.68 31.26
CA CYS A 63 31.26 39.39 31.03
C CYS A 63 30.06 39.47 30.07
N ARG A 64 29.78 40.66 29.49
CA ARG A 64 28.66 40.89 28.55
C ARG A 64 27.29 40.52 29.11
N ARG A 65 27.13 40.43 30.44
CA ARG A 65 25.85 40.21 31.12
C ARG A 65 25.12 41.53 31.31
N TYR A 66 24.62 42.07 30.19
CA TYR A 66 23.91 43.35 30.13
C TYR A 66 22.55 43.31 30.84
N ASP A 67 21.97 42.13 31.00
CA ASP A 67 20.77 41.87 31.81
C ASP A 67 20.98 42.20 33.30
N LEU A 68 22.12 41.76 33.85
CA LEU A 68 22.50 42.06 35.24
C LEU A 68 22.94 43.52 35.38
N LEU A 69 23.63 44.06 34.37
CA LEU A 69 24.00 45.47 34.34
C LEU A 69 22.77 46.40 34.34
N ASN A 70 21.74 46.04 33.58
CA ASN A 70 20.49 46.78 33.53
C ASN A 70 19.79 46.76 34.90
N LYS A 71 19.65 45.58 35.53
CA LYS A 71 19.12 45.46 36.91
C LYS A 71 19.94 46.28 37.92
N PHE A 72 21.26 46.31 37.77
CA PHE A 72 22.15 47.11 38.59
C PHE A 72 21.86 48.62 38.43
N TYR A 73 21.74 49.13 37.21
CA TYR A 73 21.40 50.55 36.99
C TYR A 73 20.01 50.92 37.52
N GLN A 74 19.01 50.05 37.35
CA GLN A 74 17.67 50.25 37.94
C GLN A 74 17.75 50.34 39.47
N ALA A 75 18.47 49.43 40.12
CA ALA A 75 18.65 49.43 41.57
C ALA A 75 19.43 50.65 42.08
N ALA A 76 20.31 51.22 41.25
CA ALA A 76 21.07 52.44 41.55
C ALA A 76 20.30 53.73 41.24
N GLY A 77 19.06 53.65 40.73
CA GLY A 77 18.27 54.81 40.31
C GLY A 77 18.77 55.50 39.03
N GLN A 78 19.72 54.89 38.31
CA GLN A 78 20.29 55.42 37.07
C GLN A 78 19.45 55.01 35.86
N TRP A 79 18.19 55.45 35.83
CA TRP A 79 17.18 54.98 34.88
C TRP A 79 17.50 55.29 33.42
N GLN A 80 18.09 56.44 33.11
CA GLN A 80 18.49 56.80 31.74
C GLN A 80 19.52 55.80 31.20
N ARG A 81 20.55 55.50 31.99
CA ARG A 81 21.59 54.51 31.63
C ARG A 81 21.02 53.09 31.55
N ALA A 82 20.05 52.75 32.40
CA ALA A 82 19.35 51.48 32.34
C ALA A 82 18.59 51.32 31.02
N VAL A 83 17.83 52.33 30.61
CA VAL A 83 17.09 52.35 29.34
C VAL A 83 18.06 52.27 28.15
N GLU A 84 19.11 53.11 28.12
CA GLU A 84 20.12 53.06 27.04
C GLU A 84 20.76 51.68 26.91
N THR A 85 21.09 51.05 28.04
CA THR A 85 21.66 49.68 28.07
C THR A 85 20.66 48.66 27.54
N ALA A 86 19.38 48.79 27.91
CA ALA A 86 18.30 47.93 27.43
C ALA A 86 18.02 48.12 25.93
N GLU A 87 18.08 49.34 25.40
CA GLU A 87 17.87 49.62 23.97
C GLU A 87 19.00 49.07 23.11
N THR A 88 20.24 49.20 23.59
CA THR A 88 21.45 48.88 22.81
C THR A 88 21.89 47.43 22.93
N HIS A 89 21.78 46.82 24.12
CA HIS A 89 22.37 45.52 24.42
C HIS A 89 21.40 44.50 25.04
N ASP A 90 20.37 44.94 25.76
CA ASP A 90 19.43 44.07 26.50
C ASP A 90 17.96 44.28 26.07
N ARG A 91 17.70 44.05 24.77
CA ARG A 91 16.38 44.26 24.17
C ARG A 91 15.28 43.38 24.77
N VAL A 92 15.65 42.24 25.36
CA VAL A 92 14.72 41.29 25.99
C VAL A 92 14.05 41.93 27.21
N HIS A 93 14.80 42.67 28.03
CA HIS A 93 14.26 43.34 29.22
C HIS A 93 13.90 44.82 28.98
N LEU A 94 13.88 45.29 27.73
CA LEU A 94 13.56 46.69 27.43
C LEU A 94 12.16 47.08 27.94
N ARG A 95 11.14 46.24 27.69
CA ARG A 95 9.76 46.49 28.15
C ARG A 95 9.65 46.51 29.67
N THR A 96 10.33 45.59 30.37
CA THR A 96 10.31 45.52 31.83
C THR A 96 11.06 46.71 32.44
N THR A 97 12.13 47.17 31.79
CA THR A 97 12.88 48.36 32.19
C THR A 97 12.03 49.62 32.05
N TYR A 98 11.30 49.77 30.93
CA TYR A 98 10.34 50.86 30.76
C TYR A 98 9.24 50.85 31.80
N TYR A 99 8.70 49.67 32.13
CA TYR A 99 7.68 49.53 33.15
C TYR A 99 8.18 49.93 34.55
N SER A 100 9.35 49.43 34.95
CA SER A 100 9.96 49.79 36.23
C SER A 100 10.27 51.29 36.31
N TYR A 101 10.71 51.89 35.20
CA TYR A 101 10.96 53.32 35.15
C TYR A 101 9.67 54.15 35.22
N ALA A 102 8.61 53.73 34.52
CA ALA A 102 7.31 54.36 34.60
C ALA A 102 6.75 54.35 36.04
N LYS A 103 6.87 53.21 36.74
CA LYS A 103 6.51 53.10 38.17
C LYS A 103 7.30 54.04 39.06
N HIS A 104 8.60 54.18 38.81
CA HIS A 104 9.43 55.11 39.55
C HIS A 104 9.00 56.57 39.31
N LEU A 105 8.72 56.94 38.06
CA LEU A 105 8.23 58.28 37.71
C LEU A 105 6.85 58.57 38.32
N GLU A 106 5.95 57.59 38.31
CA GLU A 106 4.65 57.68 38.99
C GLU A 106 4.83 57.92 40.50
N ALA A 107 5.71 57.16 41.16
CA ALA A 107 6.01 57.33 42.59
C ALA A 107 6.63 58.71 42.90
N MET A 108 7.34 59.31 41.94
CA MET A 108 7.88 60.66 42.03
C MET A 108 6.85 61.77 41.71
N GLY A 109 5.64 61.40 41.26
CA GLY A 109 4.56 62.32 40.92
C GLY A 109 4.58 62.86 39.48
N ASP A 110 5.54 62.44 38.65
CA ASP A 110 5.60 62.85 37.24
C ASP A 110 4.71 61.94 36.37
N ARG A 111 3.41 62.25 36.40
CA ARG A 111 2.38 61.49 35.69
C ARG A 111 2.57 61.56 34.17
N ASN A 112 2.99 62.71 33.62
CA ASN A 112 3.12 62.89 32.17
C ASN A 112 4.23 62.02 31.58
N MET A 113 5.39 61.97 32.23
CA MET A 113 6.47 61.08 31.79
C MET A 113 6.15 59.61 32.08
N ALA A 114 5.45 59.31 33.19
CA ALA A 114 4.98 57.96 33.47
C ALA A 114 4.07 57.42 32.36
N LEU A 115 3.14 58.23 31.82
CA LEU A 115 2.30 57.86 30.67
C LEU A 115 3.14 57.41 29.47
N VAL A 116 4.12 58.22 29.07
CA VAL A 116 4.99 57.92 27.92
C VAL A 116 5.72 56.59 28.11
N TYR A 117 6.20 56.30 29.32
CA TYR A 117 6.91 55.05 29.59
C TYR A 117 5.99 53.84 29.77
N TYR A 118 4.76 54.03 30.26
CA TYR A 118 3.72 52.98 30.27
C TYR A 118 3.23 52.63 28.86
N GLU A 119 3.19 53.61 27.96
CA GLU A 119 2.97 53.39 26.52
C GLU A 119 4.12 52.58 25.92
N LYS A 120 5.37 52.96 26.21
CA LYS A 120 6.58 52.24 25.74
C LYS A 120 6.71 50.82 26.30
N SER A 121 6.24 50.56 27.52
CA SER A 121 6.18 49.19 28.09
C SER A 121 4.98 48.37 27.59
N ASP A 122 4.04 49.03 26.90
CA ASP A 122 2.78 48.44 26.41
C ASP A 122 1.93 47.86 27.56
N THR A 123 2.03 48.49 28.74
CA THR A 123 1.22 48.20 29.95
C THR A 123 0.16 49.27 30.21
N TYR A 124 0.04 50.25 29.32
CA TYR A 124 -0.84 51.39 29.47
C TYR A 124 -2.33 51.02 29.63
N ARG A 125 -2.76 49.87 29.08
CA ARG A 125 -4.15 49.39 29.16
C ARG A 125 -4.67 49.19 30.57
N PHE A 126 -3.77 48.87 31.51
CA PHE A 126 -4.13 48.63 32.90
C PHE A 126 -3.59 49.74 33.81
N GLU A 127 -2.33 50.13 33.63
CA GLU A 127 -1.65 51.05 34.53
C GLU A 127 -2.13 52.50 34.38
N VAL A 128 -2.47 52.94 33.16
CA VAL A 128 -2.92 54.32 32.94
C VAL A 128 -4.33 54.55 33.51
N PRO A 129 -5.32 53.68 33.25
CA PRO A 129 -6.61 53.78 33.94
C PRO A 129 -6.49 53.72 35.46
N ARG A 130 -5.61 52.86 36.01
CA ARG A 130 -5.34 52.81 37.46
C ARG A 130 -4.78 54.14 37.98
N MET A 131 -3.77 54.68 37.30
CA MET A 131 -3.06 55.90 37.72
C MET A 131 -3.95 57.15 37.63
N LEU A 132 -4.80 57.24 36.61
CA LEU A 132 -5.66 58.39 36.35
C LEU A 132 -7.09 58.23 36.89
N LEU A 133 -7.41 57.17 37.63
CA LEU A 133 -8.77 56.92 38.13
C LEU A 133 -9.30 58.09 39.00
N GLU A 134 -8.42 58.78 39.72
CA GLU A 134 -8.76 59.95 40.53
C GLU A 134 -9.05 61.20 39.69
N ASP A 135 -8.58 61.25 38.43
CA ASP A 135 -8.78 62.35 37.49
C ASP A 135 -9.48 61.85 36.22
N VAL A 136 -10.80 61.72 36.36
CA VAL A 136 -11.72 61.17 35.35
C VAL A 136 -11.67 61.94 34.03
N LEU A 137 -11.50 63.27 34.07
CA LEU A 137 -11.45 64.13 32.88
C LEU A 137 -10.18 63.86 32.05
N SER A 138 -9.02 63.81 32.72
CA SER A 138 -7.76 63.49 32.05
C SER A 138 -7.77 62.07 31.49
N LEU A 139 -8.41 61.13 32.18
CA LEU A 139 -8.56 59.75 31.73
C LEU A 139 -9.46 59.65 30.48
N GLU A 140 -10.59 60.36 30.43
CA GLU A 140 -11.45 60.38 29.26
C GLU A 140 -10.73 60.96 28.03
N ILE A 141 -10.01 62.07 28.20
CA ILE A 141 -9.20 62.68 27.13
C ILE A 141 -8.15 61.68 26.63
N TYR A 142 -7.49 60.96 27.54
CA TYR A 142 -6.49 59.95 27.19
C TYR A 142 -7.09 58.78 26.40
N VAL A 143 -8.23 58.23 26.85
CA VAL A 143 -8.94 57.14 26.17
C VAL A 143 -9.34 57.55 24.74
N ASN A 144 -9.90 58.76 24.59
CA ASN A 144 -10.30 59.30 23.29
C ASN A 144 -9.12 59.64 22.37
N LYS A 145 -7.96 59.99 22.94
CA LYS A 145 -6.73 60.21 22.18
C LYS A 145 -6.13 58.90 21.67
N MET A 146 -6.07 57.88 22.51
CA MET A 146 -5.43 56.59 22.17
C MET A 146 -6.28 55.72 21.23
N LYS A 147 -7.60 55.83 21.31
CA LYS A 147 -8.56 55.08 20.47
C LYS A 147 -8.34 53.55 20.48
N ASP A 148 -7.84 53.01 21.60
CA ASP A 148 -7.62 51.58 21.77
C ASP A 148 -8.92 50.90 22.23
N LYS A 149 -9.32 49.81 21.56
CA LYS A 149 -10.53 49.04 21.88
C LYS A 149 -10.56 48.54 23.33
N SER A 150 -9.40 48.12 23.84
CA SER A 150 -9.30 47.62 25.22
C SER A 150 -9.53 48.70 26.27
N LEU A 151 -9.04 49.92 26.01
CA LEU A 151 -9.28 51.09 26.84
C LEU A 151 -10.73 51.55 26.74
N TYR A 152 -11.32 51.56 25.54
CA TYR A 152 -12.74 51.86 25.38
C TYR A 152 -13.63 50.88 26.15
N LYS A 153 -13.30 49.58 26.13
CA LYS A 153 -14.00 48.58 26.92
C LYS A 153 -13.90 48.84 28.42
N TRP A 154 -12.71 49.13 28.93
CA TRP A 154 -12.52 49.45 30.35
C TRP A 154 -13.30 50.72 30.74
N TRP A 155 -13.24 51.76 29.89
CA TRP A 155 -13.97 53.00 30.12
C TRP A 155 -15.49 52.81 30.11
N ALA A 156 -16.01 52.02 29.17
CA ALA A 156 -17.42 51.66 29.13
C ALA A 156 -17.87 50.88 30.37
N GLN A 157 -17.04 49.96 30.88
CA GLN A 157 -17.31 49.25 32.15
C GLN A 157 -17.34 50.20 33.34
N TYR A 158 -16.44 51.19 33.37
CA TYR A 158 -16.43 52.22 34.39
C TYR A 158 -17.73 53.07 34.33
N LEU A 159 -18.14 53.53 33.15
CA LEU A 159 -19.39 54.28 32.96
C LEU A 159 -20.62 53.47 33.35
N GLU A 160 -20.67 52.19 32.98
CA GLU A 160 -21.73 51.26 33.40
C GLU A 160 -21.81 51.15 34.93
N SER A 161 -20.66 51.12 35.62
CA SER A 161 -20.63 51.12 37.09
C SER A 161 -21.14 52.42 37.73
N GLN A 162 -21.04 53.54 37.00
CA GLN A 162 -21.59 54.85 37.41
C GLN A 162 -23.06 55.02 37.00
N SER A 163 -23.69 53.97 36.44
CA SER A 163 -25.06 53.97 35.91
C SER A 163 -25.28 54.83 34.66
N ASP A 164 -24.22 55.32 34.01
CA ASP A 164 -24.31 56.01 32.71
C ASP A 164 -24.33 54.99 31.56
N MET A 165 -25.50 54.40 31.34
CA MET A 165 -25.70 53.33 30.35
C MET A 165 -25.63 53.84 28.91
N GLU A 166 -26.04 55.09 28.65
CA GLU A 166 -26.05 55.64 27.29
C GLU A 166 -24.64 55.89 26.77
N SER A 167 -23.79 56.51 27.59
CA SER A 167 -22.38 56.70 27.23
C SER A 167 -21.63 55.37 27.18
N ALA A 168 -21.92 54.44 28.11
CA ALA A 168 -21.34 53.10 28.10
C ALA A 168 -21.63 52.36 26.79
N LEU A 169 -22.87 52.41 26.27
CA LEU A 169 -23.22 51.81 24.98
C LEU A 169 -22.39 52.39 23.82
N ARG A 170 -22.22 53.72 23.74
CA ARG A 170 -21.40 54.36 22.70
C ARG A 170 -19.94 53.87 22.74
N TYR A 171 -19.36 53.80 23.94
CA TYR A 171 -17.98 53.34 24.09
C TYR A 171 -17.83 51.83 23.88
N TYR A 172 -18.84 51.01 24.22
CA TYR A 172 -18.84 49.59 23.86
C TYR A 172 -18.95 49.37 22.35
N GLU A 173 -19.66 50.25 21.62
CA GLU A 173 -19.70 50.26 20.16
C GLU A 173 -18.33 50.60 19.56
N TYR A 174 -17.65 51.63 20.08
CA TYR A 174 -16.27 51.94 19.70
C TYR A 174 -15.29 50.81 20.04
N ALA A 175 -15.51 50.11 21.15
CA ALA A 175 -14.72 48.93 21.53
C ALA A 175 -15.05 47.69 20.69
N GLN A 176 -16.16 47.69 19.96
CA GLN A 176 -16.75 46.51 19.29
C GLN A 176 -17.00 45.35 20.27
N ASP A 177 -17.37 45.66 21.52
CA ASP A 177 -17.68 44.66 22.53
C ASP A 177 -19.17 44.29 22.51
N TYR A 178 -19.54 43.50 21.51
CA TYR A 178 -20.94 43.14 21.23
C TYR A 178 -21.63 42.37 22.36
N LEU A 179 -20.89 41.61 23.17
CA LEU A 179 -21.45 40.92 24.34
C LEU A 179 -21.99 41.94 25.35
N SER A 180 -21.17 42.94 25.68
CA SER A 180 -21.53 43.98 26.64
C SER A 180 -22.66 44.86 26.09
N LEU A 181 -22.65 45.20 24.80
CA LEU A 181 -23.76 45.89 24.13
C LEU A 181 -25.08 45.12 24.27
N VAL A 182 -25.10 43.84 23.88
CA VAL A 182 -26.30 43.01 23.96
C VAL A 182 -26.75 42.85 25.41
N ARG A 183 -25.82 42.64 26.36
CA ARG A 183 -26.15 42.56 27.79
C ARG A 183 -26.84 43.82 28.29
N VAL A 184 -26.27 45.00 28.01
CA VAL A 184 -26.81 46.29 28.47
C VAL A 184 -28.15 46.58 27.78
N HIS A 185 -28.29 46.32 26.48
CA HIS A 185 -29.57 46.46 25.79
C HIS A 185 -30.65 45.52 26.33
N CYS A 186 -30.31 44.26 26.63
CA CYS A 186 -31.23 43.33 27.30
C CYS A 186 -31.63 43.83 28.69
N TYR A 187 -30.69 44.37 29.47
CA TYR A 187 -30.97 44.94 30.79
C TYR A 187 -31.94 46.14 30.72
N LEU A 188 -31.80 46.97 29.69
CA LEU A 188 -32.70 48.10 29.42
C LEU A 188 -34.05 47.68 28.81
N GLY A 189 -34.30 46.38 28.60
CA GLY A 189 -35.52 45.86 27.97
C GLY A 189 -35.58 46.03 26.45
N ASN A 190 -34.51 46.53 25.81
CA ASN A 190 -34.42 46.77 24.37
C ASN A 190 -33.98 45.51 23.61
N ILE A 191 -34.75 44.44 23.72
CA ILE A 191 -34.38 43.10 23.22
C ILE A 191 -34.31 43.08 21.68
N GLN A 192 -35.17 43.83 21.00
CA GLN A 192 -35.16 43.94 19.53
C GLN A 192 -33.83 44.47 19.00
N LYS A 193 -33.33 45.58 19.57
CA LYS A 193 -32.01 46.13 19.22
C LYS A 193 -30.88 45.16 19.56
N ALA A 194 -30.99 44.45 20.69
CA ALA A 194 -30.02 43.42 21.05
C ALA A 194 -29.99 42.26 20.02
N ALA A 195 -31.16 41.87 19.49
CA ALA A 195 -31.29 40.88 18.43
C ALA A 195 -30.73 41.35 17.10
N GLU A 196 -30.97 42.60 16.70
CA GLU A 196 -30.38 43.23 15.52
C GLU A 196 -28.85 43.17 15.61
N ILE A 197 -28.27 43.64 16.72
CA ILE A 197 -26.81 43.62 16.93
C ILE A 197 -26.27 42.19 16.87
N ALA A 198 -26.92 41.22 17.53
CA ALA A 198 -26.47 39.82 17.50
C ALA A 198 -26.58 39.19 16.09
N ASN A 199 -27.59 39.59 15.31
CA ASN A 199 -27.79 39.12 13.95
C ASN A 199 -26.80 39.74 12.97
N GLU A 200 -26.53 41.04 13.05
CA GLU A 200 -25.57 41.72 12.18
C GLU A 200 -24.13 41.28 12.47
N THR A 201 -23.78 41.17 13.75
CA THR A 201 -22.39 40.92 14.17
C THR A 201 -22.01 39.44 14.17
N GLY A 202 -22.98 38.55 14.41
CA GLY A 202 -22.72 37.11 14.55
C GLY A 202 -21.81 36.75 15.72
N ASN A 203 -21.69 37.62 16.73
CA ASN A 203 -20.85 37.35 17.88
C ASN A 203 -21.45 36.21 18.74
N ARG A 204 -20.70 35.12 18.90
CA ARG A 204 -21.15 33.90 19.60
C ARG A 204 -21.59 34.16 21.04
N ALA A 205 -20.80 34.93 21.79
CA ALA A 205 -21.11 35.21 23.20
C ALA A 205 -22.35 36.10 23.35
N ALA A 206 -22.49 37.09 22.47
CA ALA A 206 -23.66 37.96 22.43
C ALA A 206 -24.94 37.17 22.07
N SER A 207 -24.88 36.33 21.03
CA SER A 207 -25.98 35.43 20.66
C SER A 207 -26.33 34.46 21.79
N TYR A 208 -25.35 33.92 22.51
CA TYR A 208 -25.59 33.04 23.65
C TYR A 208 -26.35 33.75 24.79
N HIS A 209 -25.91 34.96 25.15
CA HIS A 209 -26.58 35.74 26.20
C HIS A 209 -28.03 36.05 25.82
N LEU A 210 -28.26 36.44 24.56
CA LEU A 210 -29.59 36.72 24.04
C LEU A 210 -30.48 35.47 24.00
N ALA A 211 -29.92 34.32 23.60
CA ALA A 211 -30.64 33.04 23.60
C ALA A 211 -31.18 32.66 24.99
N ARG A 212 -30.36 32.88 26.04
CA ARG A 212 -30.75 32.66 27.43
C ARG A 212 -31.84 33.61 27.90
N GLN A 213 -31.83 34.86 27.43
CA GLN A 213 -32.89 35.83 27.72
C GLN A 213 -34.21 35.41 27.08
N TYR A 214 -34.21 35.01 25.81
CA TYR A 214 -35.40 34.47 25.15
C TYR A 214 -35.91 33.18 25.80
N GLU A 215 -35.00 32.32 26.27
CA GLU A 215 -35.36 31.13 27.03
C GLU A 215 -36.11 31.48 28.32
N SER A 216 -35.63 32.49 29.06
CA SER A 216 -36.31 32.97 30.28
C SER A 216 -37.67 33.62 30.03
N GLN A 217 -37.94 34.03 28.78
CA GLN A 217 -39.21 34.60 28.33
C GLN A 217 -40.12 33.58 27.65
N GLU A 218 -39.75 32.30 27.66
CA GLU A 218 -40.47 31.19 27.01
C GLU A 218 -40.59 31.32 25.48
N GLU A 219 -39.79 32.18 24.84
CA GLU A 219 -39.71 32.35 23.39
C GLU A 219 -38.76 31.31 22.76
N ILE A 220 -39.19 30.04 22.81
CA ILE A 220 -38.34 28.87 22.50
C ILE A 220 -37.75 28.93 21.09
N ARG A 221 -38.53 29.32 20.07
CA ARG A 221 -38.06 29.35 18.67
C ARG A 221 -36.92 30.34 18.46
N GLN A 222 -37.03 31.53 19.08
CA GLN A 222 -35.98 32.55 18.99
C GLN A 222 -34.76 32.13 19.81
N SER A 223 -34.97 31.51 20.97
CA SER A 223 -33.88 30.95 21.78
C SER A 223 -33.07 29.90 21.02
N VAL A 224 -33.73 28.94 20.37
CA VAL A 224 -33.07 27.91 19.53
C VAL A 224 -32.28 28.56 18.38
N HIS A 225 -32.85 29.56 17.69
CA HIS A 225 -32.15 30.28 16.63
C HIS A 225 -30.83 30.90 17.12
N PHE A 226 -30.87 31.61 18.25
CA PHE A 226 -29.69 32.28 18.80
C PHE A 226 -28.68 31.31 19.44
N TYR A 227 -29.12 30.21 20.06
CA TYR A 227 -28.20 29.15 20.52
C TYR A 227 -27.49 28.46 19.35
N THR A 228 -28.19 28.23 18.24
CA THR A 228 -27.61 27.69 16.99
C THR A 228 -26.53 28.64 16.45
N ARG A 229 -26.82 29.95 16.41
CA ARG A 229 -25.87 30.98 15.97
C ARG A 229 -24.67 31.10 16.91
N ALA A 230 -24.88 30.88 18.21
CA ALA A 230 -23.84 30.82 19.22
C ALA A 230 -22.98 29.55 19.16
N GLN A 231 -23.37 28.55 18.35
CA GLN A 231 -22.79 27.19 18.32
C GLN A 231 -22.92 26.44 19.65
N ALA A 232 -23.89 26.81 20.49
CA ALA A 232 -24.23 26.09 21.72
C ALA A 232 -25.30 25.05 21.43
N TYR A 233 -24.93 24.03 20.64
CA TYR A 233 -25.86 23.03 20.13
C TYR A 233 -26.48 22.17 21.24
N ASN A 234 -25.75 21.86 22.29
CA ASN A 234 -26.26 21.13 23.47
C ASN A 234 -27.51 21.79 24.08
N ASN A 235 -27.49 23.11 24.27
CA ASN A 235 -28.63 23.86 24.81
C ASN A 235 -29.80 23.90 23.83
N ALA A 236 -29.50 24.07 22.53
CA ALA A 236 -30.52 24.06 21.49
C ALA A 236 -31.20 22.68 21.39
N ILE A 237 -30.41 21.59 21.42
CA ILE A 237 -30.87 20.20 21.42
C ILE A 237 -31.74 19.91 22.63
N ARG A 238 -31.32 20.34 23.83
CA ARG A 238 -32.13 20.22 25.06
C ARG A 238 -33.49 20.90 24.89
N LEU A 239 -33.51 22.14 24.44
CA LEU A 239 -34.77 22.88 24.23
C LEU A 239 -35.66 22.21 23.17
N CYS A 240 -35.07 21.69 22.08
CA CYS A 240 -35.81 20.96 21.07
C CYS A 240 -36.41 19.65 21.62
N LYS A 241 -35.69 18.91 22.46
CA LYS A 241 -36.18 17.69 23.12
C LYS A 241 -37.37 17.97 24.05
N GLU A 242 -37.26 19.00 24.89
CA GLU A 242 -38.28 19.41 25.86
C GLU A 242 -39.58 19.89 25.18
N ASN A 243 -39.47 20.53 24.01
CA ASN A 243 -40.60 21.15 23.30
C ASN A 243 -41.08 20.35 22.08
N GLY A 244 -40.52 19.16 21.81
CA GLY A 244 -40.94 18.29 20.71
C GLY A 244 -40.66 18.84 19.31
N LEU A 245 -39.59 19.62 19.14
CA LEU A 245 -39.18 20.19 17.84
C LEU A 245 -38.34 19.19 17.03
N ASP A 246 -38.94 18.07 16.65
CA ASP A 246 -38.25 16.89 16.12
C ASP A 246 -37.52 17.12 14.78
N ASP A 247 -37.97 18.04 13.92
CA ASP A 247 -37.30 18.34 12.65
C ASP A 247 -36.08 19.25 12.81
N GLN A 248 -36.14 20.19 13.76
CA GLN A 248 -35.00 21.07 14.06
C GLN A 248 -33.92 20.31 14.84
N LEU A 249 -34.33 19.40 15.73
CA LEU A 249 -33.44 18.54 16.51
C LEU A 249 -32.44 17.79 15.62
N LEU A 250 -32.90 17.18 14.51
CA LEU A 250 -32.03 16.43 13.61
C LEU A 250 -30.94 17.33 13.01
N ASN A 251 -31.32 18.49 12.49
CA ASN A 251 -30.39 19.41 11.85
C ASN A 251 -29.37 19.94 12.86
N LEU A 252 -29.79 20.21 14.09
CA LEU A 252 -28.89 20.66 15.16
C LEU A 252 -27.94 19.55 15.59
N ALA A 253 -28.42 18.33 15.75
CA ALA A 253 -27.61 17.17 16.09
C ALA A 253 -26.53 16.94 15.02
N LEU A 254 -26.87 17.04 13.73
CA LEU A 254 -25.91 16.88 12.63
C LEU A 254 -24.79 17.94 12.62
N LEU A 255 -25.02 19.11 13.20
CA LEU A 255 -24.03 20.18 13.32
C LEU A 255 -23.21 20.12 14.62
N SER A 256 -23.62 19.25 15.55
CA SER A 256 -23.08 19.16 16.91
C SER A 256 -21.96 18.13 17.07
N ASN A 257 -21.54 17.89 18.31
CA ASN A 257 -20.50 16.90 18.61
C ASN A 257 -21.09 15.46 18.63
N PRO A 258 -20.26 14.40 18.56
CA PRO A 258 -20.74 13.02 18.63
C PRO A 258 -21.55 12.70 19.89
N GLU A 259 -21.22 13.30 21.03
CA GLU A 259 -21.97 13.15 22.30
C GLU A 259 -23.40 13.69 22.18
N ASP A 260 -23.54 14.89 21.63
CA ASP A 260 -24.83 15.55 21.39
C ASP A 260 -25.67 14.76 20.35
N MET A 261 -25.02 14.19 19.33
CA MET A 261 -25.66 13.31 18.34
C MET A 261 -26.22 12.04 18.97
N MET A 262 -25.47 11.38 19.86
CA MET A 262 -25.95 10.22 20.60
C MET A 262 -27.16 10.58 21.45
N GLU A 263 -27.08 11.71 22.16
CA GLU A 263 -28.13 12.22 23.01
C GLU A 263 -29.43 12.47 22.22
N ALA A 264 -29.33 13.00 21.01
CA ALA A 264 -30.48 13.15 20.11
C ALA A 264 -30.97 11.80 19.57
N ALA A 265 -30.06 10.85 19.29
CA ALA A 265 -30.40 9.50 18.85
C ALA A 265 -31.18 8.73 19.92
N CYS A 266 -30.76 8.78 21.19
CA CYS A 266 -31.47 8.17 22.32
C CYS A 266 -32.90 8.70 22.44
N TYR A 267 -33.08 10.00 22.24
CA TYR A 267 -34.42 10.61 22.28
C TYR A 267 -35.36 10.07 21.21
N TYR A 268 -34.88 9.92 19.96
CA TYR A 268 -35.67 9.29 18.90
C TYR A 268 -35.93 7.80 19.17
N GLU A 269 -34.96 7.08 19.75
CA GLU A 269 -35.11 5.69 20.17
C GLU A 269 -36.19 5.53 21.26
N GLU A 270 -36.19 6.39 22.27
CA GLU A 270 -37.18 6.41 23.36
C GLU A 270 -38.58 6.77 22.89
N LYS A 271 -38.72 7.77 22.00
CA LYS A 271 -40.01 8.13 21.41
C LYS A 271 -40.56 7.05 20.48
N GLY A 272 -39.67 6.26 19.88
CA GLY A 272 -40.01 5.26 18.86
C GLY A 272 -40.47 5.83 17.52
N THR A 273 -40.50 7.17 17.38
CA THR A 273 -40.82 7.87 16.13
C THR A 273 -39.52 8.25 15.43
N HIS A 274 -39.47 8.07 14.11
CA HIS A 274 -38.28 8.34 13.28
C HIS A 274 -37.01 7.55 13.66
N MET A 275 -37.14 6.22 13.80
CA MET A 275 -35.99 5.35 14.08
C MET A 275 -34.89 5.41 13.01
N ASP A 276 -35.22 5.79 11.78
CA ASP A 276 -34.29 6.10 10.69
C ASP A 276 -33.32 7.23 11.04
N ARG A 277 -33.85 8.28 11.69
CA ARG A 277 -33.04 9.39 12.18
C ARG A 277 -32.12 8.94 13.32
N ALA A 278 -32.60 8.08 14.21
CA ALA A 278 -31.79 7.51 15.30
C ALA A 278 -30.62 6.67 14.78
N VAL A 279 -30.86 5.75 13.83
CA VAL A 279 -29.81 4.94 13.21
C VAL A 279 -28.75 5.82 12.55
N MET A 280 -29.18 6.83 11.79
CA MET A 280 -28.25 7.78 11.13
C MET A 280 -27.41 8.56 12.15
N LEU A 281 -28.00 9.02 13.24
CA LEU A 281 -27.28 9.77 14.27
C LEU A 281 -26.29 8.89 15.03
N TYR A 282 -26.65 7.66 15.40
CA TYR A 282 -25.70 6.71 16.00
C TYR A 282 -24.55 6.37 15.07
N HIS A 283 -24.82 6.21 13.77
CA HIS A 283 -23.81 5.98 12.75
C HIS A 283 -22.83 7.16 12.68
N LYS A 284 -23.34 8.39 12.53
CA LYS A 284 -22.50 9.60 12.45
C LYS A 284 -21.76 9.92 13.75
N ALA A 285 -22.29 9.50 14.90
CA ALA A 285 -21.61 9.60 16.18
C ALA A 285 -20.47 8.58 16.34
N GLY A 286 -20.29 7.63 15.40
CA GLY A 286 -19.27 6.57 15.46
C GLY A 286 -19.67 5.34 16.28
N HIS A 287 -20.92 5.26 16.74
CA HIS A 287 -21.45 4.14 17.51
C HIS A 287 -22.07 3.06 16.61
N PHE A 288 -21.22 2.42 15.81
CA PHE A 288 -21.63 1.43 14.81
C PHE A 288 -22.38 0.22 15.41
N SER A 289 -22.01 -0.24 16.60
CA SER A 289 -22.66 -1.39 17.26
C SER A 289 -24.14 -1.14 17.50
N LYS A 290 -24.47 -0.01 18.16
CA LYS A 290 -25.83 0.38 18.47
C LYS A 290 -26.61 0.78 17.22
N ALA A 291 -25.97 1.46 16.27
CA ALA A 291 -26.57 1.78 14.97
C ALA A 291 -27.00 0.50 14.22
N LEU A 292 -26.13 -0.52 14.16
CA LEU A 292 -26.43 -1.80 13.53
C LEU A 292 -27.54 -2.56 14.25
N GLU A 293 -27.50 -2.63 15.58
CA GLU A 293 -28.56 -3.29 16.37
C GLU A 293 -29.92 -2.68 16.09
N LEU A 294 -30.00 -1.35 16.10
CA LEU A 294 -31.24 -0.63 15.83
C LEU A 294 -31.67 -0.79 14.35
N ALA A 295 -30.72 -0.77 13.42
CA ALA A 295 -30.98 -0.99 12.00
C ALA A 295 -31.46 -2.43 11.71
N PHE A 296 -30.95 -3.44 12.42
CA PHE A 296 -31.44 -4.82 12.37
C PHE A 296 -32.86 -4.94 12.94
N PHE A 297 -33.11 -4.31 14.10
CA PHE A 297 -34.43 -4.33 14.74
C PHE A 297 -35.50 -3.67 13.86
N THR A 298 -35.15 -2.55 13.22
CA THR A 298 -36.05 -1.76 12.37
C THR A 298 -36.08 -2.19 10.91
N GLN A 299 -35.26 -3.21 10.54
CA GLN A 299 -35.13 -3.72 9.17
C GLN A 299 -34.80 -2.64 8.13
N GLN A 300 -33.95 -1.67 8.49
CA GLN A 300 -33.55 -0.58 7.59
C GLN A 300 -32.39 -1.00 6.68
N PHE A 301 -32.72 -1.66 5.56
CA PHE A 301 -31.75 -2.24 4.63
C PHE A 301 -30.76 -1.20 4.05
N GLY A 302 -31.24 -0.02 3.66
CA GLY A 302 -30.39 1.04 3.11
C GLY A 302 -29.36 1.56 4.10
N ALA A 303 -29.74 1.71 5.38
CA ALA A 303 -28.83 2.13 6.43
C ALA A 303 -27.79 1.04 6.75
N LEU A 304 -28.20 -0.23 6.81
CA LEU A 304 -27.29 -1.37 7.02
C LEU A 304 -26.22 -1.47 5.94
N GLN A 305 -26.56 -1.22 4.68
CA GLN A 305 -25.58 -1.26 3.59
C GLN A 305 -24.53 -0.15 3.74
N LEU A 306 -24.94 1.08 4.08
CA LEU A 306 -24.03 2.20 4.30
C LEU A 306 -23.10 1.93 5.49
N ILE A 307 -23.66 1.47 6.61
CA ILE A 307 -22.87 1.16 7.81
C ILE A 307 -21.84 0.06 7.50
N ALA A 308 -22.24 -0.96 6.72
CA ALA A 308 -21.36 -2.07 6.38
C ALA A 308 -20.20 -1.70 5.45
N GLU A 309 -20.36 -0.68 4.61
CA GLU A 309 -19.27 -0.17 3.76
C GLU A 309 -18.17 0.52 4.57
N GLU A 310 -18.49 1.02 5.76
CA GLU A 310 -17.52 1.66 6.67
C GLU A 310 -16.85 0.67 7.64
N LEU A 311 -17.37 -0.55 7.77
CA LEU A 311 -16.79 -1.59 8.63
C LEU A 311 -15.47 -2.11 8.06
N ASN A 312 -14.48 -2.29 8.92
CA ASN A 312 -13.14 -2.74 8.51
C ASN A 312 -12.55 -3.76 9.50
N LYS A 313 -11.28 -4.13 9.29
CA LYS A 313 -10.56 -5.11 10.12
C LYS A 313 -10.40 -4.70 11.60
N ASN A 314 -10.61 -3.43 11.94
CA ASN A 314 -10.55 -2.93 13.31
C ASN A 314 -11.91 -2.97 14.03
N SER A 315 -12.99 -3.27 13.31
CA SER A 315 -14.33 -3.44 13.87
C SER A 315 -14.44 -4.75 14.66
N ASP A 316 -15.40 -4.81 15.58
CA ASP A 316 -15.63 -6.00 16.41
C ASP A 316 -15.97 -7.23 15.52
N PRO A 317 -15.21 -8.34 15.63
CA PRO A 317 -15.47 -9.58 14.90
C PRO A 317 -16.91 -10.11 15.04
N ALA A 318 -17.56 -9.88 16.19
CA ALA A 318 -18.95 -10.31 16.39
C ALA A 318 -19.95 -9.52 15.52
N LEU A 319 -19.72 -8.22 15.34
CA LEU A 319 -20.54 -7.37 14.47
C LEU A 319 -20.34 -7.73 13.01
N LEU A 320 -19.08 -7.94 12.60
CA LEU A 320 -18.74 -8.35 11.24
C LEU A 320 -19.43 -9.67 10.86
N ALA A 321 -19.47 -10.64 11.78
CA ALA A 321 -20.17 -11.91 11.57
C ALA A 321 -21.70 -11.73 11.43
N ARG A 322 -22.32 -10.88 12.25
CA ARG A 322 -23.76 -10.59 12.13
C ARG A 322 -24.08 -9.88 10.82
N CYS A 323 -23.23 -8.95 10.39
CA CYS A 323 -23.36 -8.28 9.10
C CYS A 323 -23.17 -9.27 7.93
N SER A 324 -22.21 -10.19 8.00
CA SER A 324 -22.03 -11.19 6.95
C SER A 324 -23.25 -12.11 6.81
N ASP A 325 -23.84 -12.57 7.92
CA ASP A 325 -25.07 -13.40 7.90
C ASP A 325 -26.23 -12.67 7.21
N PHE A 326 -26.33 -11.36 7.42
CA PHE A 326 -27.31 -10.52 6.77
C PHE A 326 -27.06 -10.42 5.25
N PHE A 327 -25.83 -10.13 4.83
CA PHE A 327 -25.51 -10.07 3.39
C PHE A 327 -25.67 -11.42 2.69
N ILE A 328 -25.41 -12.54 3.37
CA ILE A 328 -25.69 -13.89 2.87
C ILE A 328 -27.18 -14.07 2.59
N LYS A 329 -28.06 -13.69 3.53
CA LYS A 329 -29.52 -13.76 3.33
C LYS A 329 -30.00 -12.90 2.16
N HIS A 330 -29.32 -11.80 1.88
CA HIS A 330 -29.65 -10.85 0.81
C HIS A 330 -28.91 -11.12 -0.51
N SER A 331 -28.26 -12.29 -0.66
CA SER A 331 -27.53 -12.68 -1.89
C SER A 331 -26.36 -11.76 -2.28
N GLN A 332 -25.86 -10.93 -1.35
CA GLN A 332 -24.66 -10.11 -1.55
C GLN A 332 -23.43 -10.86 -1.04
N TYR A 333 -23.06 -11.95 -1.73
CA TYR A 333 -22.05 -12.87 -1.24
C TYR A 333 -20.63 -12.27 -1.23
N GLN A 334 -20.28 -11.40 -2.18
CA GLN A 334 -18.95 -10.77 -2.25
C GLN A 334 -18.62 -9.97 -0.98
N LYS A 335 -19.52 -9.07 -0.58
CA LYS A 335 -19.39 -8.28 0.65
C LYS A 335 -19.41 -9.16 1.90
N ALA A 336 -20.23 -10.21 1.91
CA ALA A 336 -20.26 -11.16 3.02
C ALA A 336 -18.89 -11.86 3.21
N VAL A 337 -18.25 -12.27 2.12
CA VAL A 337 -16.90 -12.86 2.16
C VAL A 337 -15.89 -11.85 2.70
N GLU A 338 -15.90 -10.60 2.22
CA GLU A 338 -15.00 -9.55 2.70
C GLU A 338 -15.14 -9.31 4.21
N LEU A 339 -16.37 -9.24 4.72
CA LEU A 339 -16.67 -9.09 6.14
C LEU A 339 -16.25 -10.32 6.96
N LEU A 340 -16.46 -11.54 6.45
CA LEU A 340 -16.00 -12.78 7.12
C LEU A 340 -14.47 -12.85 7.19
N VAL A 341 -13.78 -12.43 6.13
CA VAL A 341 -12.31 -12.35 6.11
C VAL A 341 -11.82 -11.28 7.10
N ALA A 342 -12.48 -10.12 7.17
CA ALA A 342 -12.20 -9.10 8.19
C ALA A 342 -12.44 -9.62 9.62
N ALA A 343 -13.47 -10.45 9.82
CA ALA A 343 -13.78 -11.11 11.09
C ALA A 343 -12.82 -12.27 11.45
N LYS A 344 -11.80 -12.54 10.62
CA LYS A 344 -10.88 -13.69 10.72
C LYS A 344 -11.56 -15.07 10.63
N LYS A 345 -12.78 -15.14 10.10
CA LYS A 345 -13.51 -16.40 9.87
C LYS A 345 -13.23 -16.97 8.48
N TYR A 346 -11.97 -17.30 8.22
CA TYR A 346 -11.52 -17.71 6.88
C TYR A 346 -12.15 -19.01 6.37
N HIS A 347 -12.47 -19.95 7.26
CA HIS A 347 -13.12 -21.20 6.86
C HIS A 347 -14.54 -20.99 6.36
N GLU A 348 -15.35 -20.18 7.06
CA GLU A 348 -16.71 -19.83 6.64
C GLU A 348 -16.67 -19.02 5.33
N ALA A 349 -15.74 -18.07 5.21
CA ALA A 349 -15.55 -17.29 3.98
C ALA A 349 -15.26 -18.18 2.77
N LEU A 350 -14.38 -19.19 2.92
CA LEU A 350 -14.04 -20.11 1.84
C LEU A 350 -15.16 -21.07 1.49
N GLN A 351 -15.91 -21.55 2.49
CA GLN A 351 -17.11 -22.35 2.24
C GLN A 351 -18.12 -21.56 1.42
N LEU A 352 -18.34 -20.28 1.76
CA LEU A 352 -19.22 -19.42 0.99
C LEU A 352 -18.73 -19.21 -0.45
N CYS A 353 -17.42 -19.03 -0.65
CA CYS A 353 -16.84 -18.98 -2.00
C CYS A 353 -17.04 -20.28 -2.79
N LEU A 354 -16.95 -21.44 -2.13
CA LEU A 354 -17.15 -22.75 -2.74
C LEU A 354 -18.62 -22.98 -3.11
N ASP A 355 -19.54 -22.69 -2.20
CA ASP A 355 -20.97 -22.95 -2.35
C ASP A 355 -21.59 -22.05 -3.42
N GLN A 356 -21.15 -20.79 -3.52
CA GLN A 356 -21.65 -19.80 -4.48
C GLN A 356 -20.75 -19.63 -5.71
N SER A 357 -19.71 -20.45 -5.86
CA SER A 357 -18.76 -20.41 -6.99
C SER A 357 -18.11 -19.03 -7.25
N LEU A 358 -17.82 -18.27 -6.18
CA LEU A 358 -17.21 -16.94 -6.30
C LEU A 358 -15.75 -17.01 -6.73
N THR A 359 -15.35 -16.13 -7.66
CA THR A 359 -13.98 -16.03 -8.14
C THR A 359 -13.06 -15.50 -7.03
N ILE A 360 -12.02 -16.25 -6.70
CA ILE A 360 -11.04 -15.85 -5.69
C ILE A 360 -10.01 -14.94 -6.37
N THR A 361 -10.11 -13.64 -6.13
CA THR A 361 -9.11 -12.66 -6.58
C THR A 361 -7.80 -12.80 -5.82
N GLU A 362 -6.70 -12.28 -6.37
CA GLU A 362 -5.39 -12.32 -5.69
C GLU A 362 -5.43 -11.57 -4.35
N GLU A 363 -6.08 -10.41 -4.30
CA GLU A 363 -6.26 -9.61 -3.08
C GLU A 363 -7.02 -10.37 -1.98
N LEU A 364 -8.11 -11.04 -2.36
CA LEU A 364 -8.88 -11.87 -1.43
C LEU A 364 -8.03 -13.06 -0.95
N ALA A 365 -7.33 -13.72 -1.87
CA ALA A 365 -6.46 -14.83 -1.50
C ALA A 365 -5.32 -14.39 -0.58
N GLU A 366 -4.75 -13.20 -0.76
CA GLU A 366 -3.71 -12.61 0.10
C GLU A 366 -4.24 -12.17 1.45
N SER A 367 -5.44 -11.58 1.51
CA SER A 367 -6.08 -11.20 2.79
C SER A 367 -6.44 -12.40 3.67
N MET A 368 -6.75 -13.56 3.06
CA MET A 368 -6.91 -14.85 3.75
C MET A 368 -5.56 -15.52 4.09
N THR A 369 -4.44 -15.01 3.58
CA THR A 369 -3.11 -15.57 3.84
C THR A 369 -2.58 -15.03 5.16
N VAL A 370 -2.76 -15.79 6.23
CA VAL A 370 -2.18 -15.45 7.52
C VAL A 370 -0.64 -15.54 7.46
N SER A 371 0.07 -14.62 8.09
CA SER A 371 1.55 -14.56 8.06
C SER A 371 2.20 -15.73 8.82
N ARG A 372 3.45 -16.09 8.47
CA ARG A 372 4.21 -17.12 9.19
C ARG A 372 4.47 -16.64 10.63
N GLY A 373 3.96 -17.37 11.62
CA GLY A 373 4.22 -17.10 13.05
C GLY A 373 3.21 -16.22 13.77
N SER A 374 2.04 -15.94 13.19
CA SER A 374 0.97 -15.29 13.96
C SER A 374 0.36 -16.25 14.99
N LYS A 375 -0.13 -15.70 16.12
CA LYS A 375 -0.81 -16.47 17.18
C LYS A 375 -2.24 -16.87 16.81
N ASP A 376 -2.75 -16.40 15.67
CA ASP A 376 -4.16 -16.50 15.30
C ASP A 376 -4.55 -17.91 14.81
N LEU A 377 -3.63 -18.67 14.22
CA LEU A 377 -3.91 -20.00 13.65
C LEU A 377 -2.74 -20.97 13.86
N PRO A 378 -3.02 -22.24 14.23
CA PRO A 378 -2.04 -23.32 14.20
C PRO A 378 -1.41 -23.47 12.80
N GLU A 379 -0.15 -23.88 12.72
CA GLU A 379 0.54 -24.03 11.43
C GLU A 379 -0.14 -25.09 10.53
N GLU A 380 -0.71 -26.13 11.12
CA GLU A 380 -1.44 -27.19 10.42
C GLU A 380 -2.72 -26.65 9.77
N ALA A 381 -3.55 -25.93 10.55
CA ALA A 381 -4.78 -25.32 10.06
C ALA A 381 -4.50 -24.28 8.97
N ARG A 382 -3.40 -23.54 9.11
CA ARG A 382 -2.94 -22.60 8.08
C ARG A 382 -2.54 -23.28 6.78
N LYS A 383 -1.81 -24.41 6.86
CA LYS A 383 -1.45 -25.20 5.66
C LYS A 383 -2.72 -25.74 4.98
N GLU A 384 -3.65 -26.27 5.75
CA GLU A 384 -4.92 -26.77 5.23
C GLU A 384 -5.75 -25.66 4.56
N LEU A 385 -5.80 -24.48 5.17
CA LEU A 385 -6.45 -23.30 4.58
C LEU A 385 -5.83 -22.91 3.23
N LEU A 386 -4.50 -22.85 3.16
CA LEU A 386 -3.78 -22.53 1.93
C LEU A 386 -4.00 -23.59 0.83
N GLU A 387 -4.03 -24.87 1.20
CA GLU A 387 -4.37 -25.93 0.26
C GLU A 387 -5.80 -25.80 -0.27
N LYS A 388 -6.77 -25.50 0.60
CA LYS A 388 -8.17 -25.29 0.18
C LYS A 388 -8.31 -24.08 -0.74
N ILE A 389 -7.65 -22.95 -0.44
CA ILE A 389 -7.62 -21.78 -1.33
C ILE A 389 -7.03 -22.17 -2.70
N ALA A 390 -5.91 -22.89 -2.69
CA ALA A 390 -5.26 -23.32 -3.92
C ALA A 390 -6.12 -24.30 -4.74
N ASP A 391 -6.81 -25.24 -4.08
CA ASP A 391 -7.75 -26.17 -4.71
C ASP A 391 -8.93 -25.41 -5.36
N CYS A 392 -9.41 -24.34 -4.73
CA CYS A 392 -10.43 -23.45 -5.33
C CYS A 392 -9.89 -22.73 -6.57
N CYS A 393 -8.71 -22.10 -6.48
CA CYS A 393 -8.07 -21.44 -7.62
C CYS A 393 -7.81 -22.40 -8.78
N MET A 394 -7.46 -23.67 -8.50
CA MET A 394 -7.31 -24.72 -9.50
C MET A 394 -8.61 -25.02 -10.26
N ARG A 395 -9.74 -25.07 -9.56
CA ARG A 395 -11.06 -25.28 -10.18
C ARG A 395 -11.49 -24.09 -11.03
N GLN A 396 -11.08 -22.88 -10.63
CA GLN A 396 -11.37 -21.63 -11.33
C GLN A 396 -10.45 -21.35 -12.52
N GLY A 397 -9.44 -22.20 -12.77
CA GLY A 397 -8.48 -22.00 -13.86
C GLY A 397 -7.35 -21.02 -13.56
N ASN A 398 -7.29 -20.43 -12.35
CA ASN A 398 -6.20 -19.54 -11.96
C ASN A 398 -4.99 -20.36 -11.44
N TYR A 399 -4.26 -20.95 -12.38
CA TYR A 399 -3.16 -21.88 -12.10
C TYR A 399 -1.93 -21.22 -11.46
N HIS A 400 -1.64 -19.95 -11.78
CA HIS A 400 -0.50 -19.23 -11.19
C HIS A 400 -0.74 -18.92 -9.71
N LEU A 401 -1.93 -18.42 -9.36
CA LEU A 401 -2.28 -18.16 -7.96
C LEU A 401 -2.33 -19.46 -7.15
N ALA A 402 -2.92 -20.52 -7.72
CA ALA A 402 -2.91 -21.86 -7.12
C ALA A 402 -1.48 -22.33 -6.82
N THR A 403 -0.56 -22.15 -7.76
CA THR A 403 0.87 -22.49 -7.56
C THR A 403 1.49 -21.71 -6.40
N LYS A 404 1.27 -20.39 -6.35
CA LYS A 404 1.78 -19.53 -5.26
C LYS A 404 1.26 -20.01 -3.90
N LYS A 405 -0.01 -20.39 -3.81
CA LYS A 405 -0.62 -20.85 -2.54
C LYS A 405 -0.18 -22.27 -2.16
N TYR A 406 -0.09 -23.22 -3.10
CA TYR A 406 0.45 -24.56 -2.81
C TYR A 406 1.92 -24.53 -2.38
N THR A 407 2.74 -23.66 -2.99
CA THR A 407 4.15 -23.51 -2.59
C THR A 407 4.27 -22.91 -1.18
N GLN A 408 3.42 -21.95 -0.82
CA GLN A 408 3.34 -21.41 0.55
C GLN A 408 2.90 -22.46 1.58
N ALA A 409 1.96 -23.35 1.20
CA ALA A 409 1.54 -24.49 2.01
C ALA A 409 2.63 -25.57 2.18
N GLY A 410 3.66 -25.56 1.33
CA GLY A 410 4.73 -26.56 1.30
C GLY A 410 4.43 -27.78 0.41
N ASN A 411 3.28 -27.80 -0.26
CA ASN A 411 2.87 -28.89 -1.14
C ASN A 411 3.39 -28.69 -2.57
N LYS A 412 4.68 -29.01 -2.76
CA LYS A 412 5.39 -28.81 -4.04
C LYS A 412 4.83 -29.66 -5.19
N LEU A 413 4.25 -30.82 -4.90
CA LEU A 413 3.69 -31.71 -5.93
C LEU A 413 2.39 -31.15 -6.53
N LYS A 414 1.46 -30.69 -5.69
CA LYS A 414 0.24 -30.02 -6.17
C LYS A 414 0.59 -28.71 -6.90
N ALA A 415 1.56 -27.95 -6.40
CA ALA A 415 2.08 -26.76 -7.08
C ALA A 415 2.61 -27.07 -8.49
N MET A 416 3.38 -28.16 -8.64
CA MET A 416 3.87 -28.58 -9.95
C MET A 416 2.72 -28.94 -10.88
N ARG A 417 1.70 -29.67 -10.41
CA ARG A 417 0.53 -30.00 -11.23
C ARG A 417 -0.23 -28.76 -11.69
N ALA A 418 -0.34 -27.74 -10.83
CA ALA A 418 -0.93 -26.45 -11.18
C ALA A 418 -0.13 -25.76 -12.29
N LEU A 419 1.19 -25.67 -12.14
CA LEU A 419 2.08 -25.09 -13.16
C LEU A 419 1.99 -25.82 -14.51
N LEU A 420 1.98 -27.16 -14.50
CA LEU A 420 1.86 -27.93 -15.73
C LEU A 420 0.57 -27.65 -16.50
N LYS A 421 -0.54 -27.40 -15.78
CA LYS A 421 -1.80 -26.98 -16.40
C LYS A 421 -1.77 -25.55 -16.94
N SER A 422 -0.94 -24.67 -16.37
CA SER A 422 -0.78 -23.29 -16.86
C SER A 422 -0.05 -23.20 -18.20
N GLY A 423 0.76 -24.20 -18.54
CA GLY A 423 1.56 -24.21 -19.77
C GLY A 423 2.78 -23.28 -19.78
N ASP A 424 3.08 -22.60 -18.66
CA ASP A 424 4.19 -21.66 -18.55
C ASP A 424 5.54 -22.41 -18.40
N THR A 425 6.22 -22.62 -19.52
CA THR A 425 7.45 -23.40 -19.64
C THR A 425 8.59 -22.85 -18.78
N GLU A 426 8.78 -21.53 -18.75
CA GLU A 426 9.84 -20.88 -18.00
C GLU A 426 9.66 -21.09 -16.50
N LYS A 427 8.44 -20.87 -15.98
CA LYS A 427 8.14 -21.10 -14.55
C LYS A 427 8.25 -22.57 -14.19
N ILE A 428 7.85 -23.49 -15.07
CA ILE A 428 7.99 -24.94 -14.87
C ILE A 428 9.47 -25.31 -14.72
N VAL A 429 10.34 -24.86 -15.64
CA VAL A 429 11.78 -25.13 -15.61
C VAL A 429 12.42 -24.56 -14.35
N PHE A 430 12.09 -23.30 -14.00
CA PHE A 430 12.57 -22.65 -12.79
C PHE A 430 12.14 -23.41 -11.52
N PHE A 431 10.85 -23.74 -11.41
CA PHE A 431 10.29 -24.42 -10.23
C PHE A 431 10.88 -25.81 -10.04
N ALA A 432 11.09 -26.56 -11.12
CA ALA A 432 11.77 -27.85 -11.08
C ALA A 432 13.22 -27.70 -10.60
N GLY A 433 13.95 -26.71 -11.11
CA GLY A 433 15.32 -26.40 -10.70
C GLY A 433 15.46 -26.15 -9.20
N VAL A 434 14.55 -25.35 -8.63
CA VAL A 434 14.58 -24.95 -7.20
C VAL A 434 14.06 -26.07 -6.28
N SER A 435 13.08 -26.85 -6.71
CA SER A 435 12.36 -27.78 -5.82
C SER A 435 13.17 -28.99 -5.36
N ARG A 436 14.18 -29.41 -6.14
CA ARG A 436 15.11 -30.53 -5.84
C ARG A 436 14.43 -31.87 -5.47
N GLN A 437 13.25 -32.14 -6.03
CA GLN A 437 12.52 -33.39 -5.82
C GLN A 437 12.51 -34.22 -7.10
N LYS A 438 12.74 -35.54 -6.97
CA LYS A 438 12.84 -36.46 -8.11
C LYS A 438 11.58 -36.48 -8.97
N GLU A 439 10.43 -36.56 -8.32
CA GLU A 439 9.12 -36.61 -9.00
C GLU A 439 8.85 -35.33 -9.80
N ILE A 440 9.20 -34.16 -9.27
CA ILE A 440 9.02 -32.88 -9.96
C ILE A 440 9.91 -32.80 -11.21
N TYR A 441 11.14 -33.30 -11.15
CA TYR A 441 12.00 -33.37 -12.33
C TYR A 441 11.39 -34.26 -13.43
N ILE A 442 10.85 -35.43 -13.06
CA ILE A 442 10.21 -36.34 -14.01
C ILE A 442 8.97 -35.68 -14.63
N MET A 443 8.13 -35.05 -13.80
CA MET A 443 6.93 -34.35 -14.27
C MET A 443 7.26 -33.18 -15.22
N ALA A 444 8.31 -32.41 -14.92
CA ALA A 444 8.78 -31.33 -15.80
C ALA A 444 9.27 -31.90 -17.14
N ALA A 445 10.09 -32.95 -17.09
CA ALA A 445 10.67 -33.56 -18.29
C ALA A 445 9.60 -34.17 -19.20
N ASN A 446 8.62 -34.87 -18.64
CA ASN A 446 7.50 -35.44 -19.41
C ASN A 446 6.67 -34.34 -20.11
N TYR A 447 6.45 -33.20 -19.44
CA TYR A 447 5.76 -32.07 -20.05
C TYR A 447 6.58 -31.45 -21.18
N LEU A 448 7.87 -31.20 -20.95
CA LEU A 448 8.76 -30.67 -21.99
C LEU A 448 8.91 -31.61 -23.20
N GLN A 449 8.78 -32.92 -23.01
CA GLN A 449 8.77 -33.91 -24.11
C GLN A 449 7.57 -33.73 -25.05
N SER A 450 6.45 -33.21 -24.55
CA SER A 450 5.28 -32.91 -25.39
C SER A 450 5.41 -31.64 -26.24
N LEU A 451 6.45 -30.83 -26.00
CA LEU A 451 6.73 -29.61 -26.75
C LEU A 451 7.66 -29.87 -27.94
N ASP A 452 7.75 -28.90 -28.86
CA ASP A 452 8.66 -28.93 -30.02
C ASP A 452 10.13 -28.71 -29.60
N TRP A 453 10.74 -29.71 -28.95
CA TRP A 453 12.12 -29.67 -28.43
C TRP A 453 13.21 -29.50 -29.51
N ARG A 454 12.86 -29.58 -30.81
CA ARG A 454 13.81 -29.40 -31.93
C ARG A 454 13.97 -27.93 -32.34
N LYS A 455 12.95 -27.09 -32.14
CA LYS A 455 13.03 -25.63 -32.40
C LYS A 455 13.88 -24.93 -31.34
N ASP A 456 13.86 -25.44 -30.11
CA ASP A 456 14.61 -24.89 -28.99
C ASP A 456 15.55 -25.95 -28.35
N PRO A 457 16.87 -25.86 -28.63
CA PRO A 457 17.88 -26.72 -28.03
C PRO A 457 17.94 -26.68 -26.49
N GLU A 458 17.48 -25.60 -25.86
CA GLU A 458 17.46 -25.49 -24.39
C GLU A 458 16.38 -26.39 -23.79
N ILE A 459 15.25 -26.63 -24.48
CA ILE A 459 14.23 -27.59 -24.04
C ILE A 459 14.84 -29.01 -23.99
N MET A 460 15.56 -29.42 -25.03
CA MET A 460 16.24 -30.73 -25.07
C MET A 460 17.25 -30.87 -23.91
N LYS A 461 18.06 -29.84 -23.67
CA LYS A 461 19.04 -29.82 -22.57
C LYS A 461 18.37 -29.88 -21.20
N ASN A 462 17.23 -29.21 -21.04
CA ASN A 462 16.43 -29.25 -19.81
C ASN A 462 15.80 -30.63 -19.58
N ILE A 463 15.28 -31.29 -20.62
CA ILE A 463 14.77 -32.67 -20.54
C ILE A 463 15.87 -33.63 -20.05
N ILE A 464 17.04 -33.60 -20.71
CA ILE A 464 18.18 -34.44 -20.34
C ILE A 464 18.63 -34.14 -18.90
N GLY A 465 18.73 -32.86 -18.56
CA GLY A 465 19.11 -32.40 -17.23
C GLY A 465 18.14 -32.85 -16.14
N PHE A 466 16.83 -32.79 -16.40
CA PHE A 466 15.80 -33.17 -15.44
C PHE A 466 15.69 -34.68 -15.27
N TYR A 467 15.67 -35.49 -16.34
CA TYR A 467 15.66 -36.95 -16.17
C TYR A 467 16.92 -37.47 -15.48
N THR A 468 18.08 -36.89 -15.78
CA THR A 468 19.35 -37.23 -15.11
C THR A 468 19.30 -36.88 -13.62
N LYS A 469 18.84 -35.67 -13.25
CA LYS A 469 18.67 -35.24 -11.86
C LYS A 469 17.58 -36.05 -11.13
N GLY A 470 16.52 -36.43 -11.83
CA GLY A 470 15.44 -37.29 -11.35
C GLY A 470 15.84 -38.75 -11.14
N ARG A 471 17.01 -39.17 -11.66
CA ARG A 471 17.48 -40.56 -11.72
C ARG A 471 16.53 -41.49 -12.49
N ALA A 472 15.82 -40.95 -13.48
CA ALA A 472 14.93 -41.71 -14.37
C ALA A 472 15.63 -41.94 -15.71
N LEU A 473 16.69 -42.76 -15.70
CA LEU A 473 17.51 -43.05 -16.88
C LEU A 473 16.74 -43.86 -17.93
N ASP A 474 15.74 -44.63 -17.50
CA ASP A 474 14.89 -45.46 -18.34
C ASP A 474 14.02 -44.58 -19.26
N LEU A 475 13.44 -43.51 -18.70
CA LEU A 475 12.66 -42.51 -19.45
C LEU A 475 13.57 -41.67 -20.36
N LEU A 476 14.79 -41.38 -19.91
CA LEU A 476 15.79 -40.69 -20.72
C LEU A 476 16.22 -41.53 -21.93
N ALA A 477 16.39 -42.85 -21.77
CA ALA A 477 16.69 -43.75 -22.87
C ALA A 477 15.54 -43.77 -23.89
N GLY A 478 14.29 -43.87 -23.41
CA GLY A 478 13.11 -43.75 -24.28
C GLY A 478 13.01 -42.41 -25.00
N PHE A 479 13.42 -41.30 -24.37
CA PHE A 479 13.50 -40.00 -25.03
C PHE A 479 14.55 -39.98 -26.16
N TYR A 480 15.74 -40.55 -25.94
CA TYR A 480 16.76 -40.66 -26.99
C TYR A 480 16.34 -41.59 -28.13
N GLU A 481 15.62 -42.67 -27.84
CA GLU A 481 15.02 -43.54 -28.86
C GLU A 481 13.99 -42.79 -29.70
N ALA A 482 13.10 -42.01 -29.07
CA ALA A 482 12.15 -41.17 -29.78
C ALA A 482 12.86 -40.10 -30.63
N CYS A 483 13.95 -39.50 -30.12
CA CYS A 483 14.77 -38.57 -30.90
C CYS A 483 15.39 -39.26 -32.13
N ALA A 484 15.95 -40.46 -31.96
CA ALA A 484 16.52 -41.23 -33.06
C ALA A 484 15.45 -41.59 -34.10
N GLN A 485 14.28 -42.00 -33.64
CA GLN A 485 13.15 -42.34 -34.50
C GLN A 485 12.71 -41.13 -35.33
N VAL A 486 12.57 -39.94 -34.74
CA VAL A 486 12.24 -38.71 -35.48
C VAL A 486 13.33 -38.31 -36.49
N GLU A 487 14.61 -38.49 -36.16
CA GLU A 487 15.71 -38.20 -37.10
C GLU A 487 15.77 -39.17 -38.28
N ILE A 488 15.45 -40.45 -38.06
CA ILE A 488 15.25 -41.44 -39.13
C ILE A 488 13.99 -41.05 -39.92
N ASP A 489 12.93 -40.72 -39.19
CA ASP A 489 11.59 -40.71 -39.74
C ASP A 489 11.26 -39.49 -40.59
N ASP A 490 11.70 -38.31 -40.15
CA ASP A 490 11.33 -37.05 -40.79
C ASP A 490 12.49 -36.47 -41.62
N TYR A 491 13.74 -36.88 -41.35
CA TYR A 491 14.94 -36.23 -41.88
C TYR A 491 15.95 -37.19 -42.54
N GLN A 492 15.72 -38.50 -42.48
CA GLN A 492 16.61 -39.52 -43.05
C GLN A 492 18.09 -39.35 -42.61
N ASN A 493 18.31 -38.81 -41.40
CA ASN A 493 19.64 -38.50 -40.86
C ASN A 493 20.10 -39.62 -39.91
N TYR A 494 20.58 -40.69 -40.51
CA TYR A 494 21.04 -41.89 -39.82
C TYR A 494 22.30 -41.67 -38.96
N GLU A 495 23.11 -40.65 -39.24
CA GLU A 495 24.30 -40.33 -38.42
C GLU A 495 23.91 -39.73 -37.06
N LYS A 496 22.97 -38.79 -37.05
CA LYS A 496 22.43 -38.22 -35.81
C LYS A 496 21.62 -39.24 -35.03
N ALA A 497 20.81 -40.05 -35.72
CA ALA A 497 20.07 -41.14 -35.11
C ALA A 497 21.00 -42.16 -34.44
N LEU A 498 22.13 -42.51 -35.08
CA LEU A 498 23.14 -43.38 -34.49
C LEU A 498 23.74 -42.80 -33.20
N GLY A 499 24.02 -41.49 -33.19
CA GLY A 499 24.47 -40.78 -32.00
C GLY A 499 23.47 -40.86 -30.85
N ALA A 500 22.19 -40.57 -31.14
CA ALA A 500 21.10 -40.65 -30.17
C ALA A 500 20.88 -42.08 -29.63
N LEU A 501 20.87 -43.10 -30.50
CA LEU A 501 20.75 -44.51 -30.08
C LEU A 501 21.92 -44.96 -29.19
N THR A 502 23.13 -44.49 -29.48
CA THR A 502 24.31 -44.79 -28.66
C THR A 502 24.19 -44.19 -27.25
N GLU A 503 23.65 -42.97 -27.14
CA GLU A 503 23.36 -42.35 -25.84
C GLU A 503 22.18 -43.03 -25.12
N ALA A 504 21.15 -43.48 -25.85
CA ALA A 504 20.06 -44.30 -25.31
C ALA A 504 20.60 -45.59 -24.66
N TYR A 505 21.46 -46.31 -25.38
CA TYR A 505 22.10 -47.53 -24.88
C TYR A 505 22.94 -47.27 -23.61
N LYS A 506 23.74 -46.19 -23.59
CA LYS A 506 24.52 -45.82 -22.40
C LYS A 506 23.63 -45.48 -21.20
N CYS A 507 22.50 -44.82 -21.41
CA CYS A 507 21.55 -44.47 -20.36
C CYS A 507 20.87 -45.72 -19.81
N LEU A 508 20.40 -46.60 -20.69
CA LEU A 508 19.70 -47.84 -20.34
C LEU A 508 20.64 -48.87 -19.70
N ALA A 509 21.92 -48.91 -20.07
CA ALA A 509 22.92 -49.76 -19.41
C ALA A 509 23.22 -49.32 -17.97
N LYS A 510 23.08 -48.03 -17.67
CA LYS A 510 23.29 -47.44 -16.33
C LYS A 510 22.00 -47.37 -15.50
N ALA A 511 20.86 -47.63 -16.11
CA ALA A 511 19.56 -47.66 -15.45
C ALA A 511 19.49 -48.75 -14.37
N LYS A 512 18.81 -48.46 -13.27
CA LYS A 512 18.45 -49.46 -12.25
C LYS A 512 17.01 -49.91 -12.48
N VAL A 513 16.83 -50.86 -13.40
CA VAL A 513 15.50 -51.40 -13.73
C VAL A 513 15.12 -52.47 -12.71
N ARG A 514 13.81 -52.63 -12.44
CA ARG A 514 13.28 -53.64 -11.50
C ARG A 514 13.38 -55.07 -12.04
N SER A 515 13.40 -55.24 -13.36
CA SER A 515 13.58 -56.52 -14.07
C SER A 515 14.86 -56.46 -14.88
N THR A 516 15.84 -57.26 -14.49
CA THR A 516 17.13 -57.39 -15.21
C THR A 516 16.94 -58.05 -16.58
N GLU A 517 15.99 -58.98 -16.71
CA GLU A 517 15.70 -59.67 -17.98
C GLU A 517 15.11 -58.73 -19.04
N GLU A 518 14.19 -57.84 -18.65
CA GLU A 518 13.63 -56.82 -19.57
C GLU A 518 14.68 -55.79 -19.99
N GLN A 519 15.60 -55.45 -19.08
CA GLN A 519 16.70 -54.54 -19.36
C GLN A 519 17.70 -55.16 -20.35
N GLU A 520 18.07 -56.42 -20.16
CA GLU A 520 18.98 -57.14 -21.06
C GLU A 520 18.37 -57.32 -22.46
N SER A 521 17.07 -57.65 -22.54
CA SER A 521 16.35 -57.75 -23.80
C SER A 521 16.33 -56.42 -24.56
N ARG A 522 15.99 -55.32 -23.89
CA ARG A 522 16.01 -53.97 -24.49
C ARG A 522 17.42 -53.51 -24.90
N LEU A 523 18.45 -53.87 -24.12
CA LEU A 523 19.84 -53.60 -24.50
C LEU A 523 20.24 -54.37 -25.75
N ALA A 524 19.85 -55.64 -25.86
CA ALA A 524 20.11 -56.45 -27.04
C ALA A 524 19.41 -55.89 -28.28
N GLU A 525 18.15 -55.46 -28.14
CA GLU A 525 17.39 -54.81 -29.21
C GLU A 525 18.04 -53.50 -29.66
N LEU A 526 18.39 -52.61 -28.73
CA LEU A 526 19.10 -51.36 -29.03
C LEU A 526 20.46 -51.63 -29.71
N GLN A 527 21.21 -52.62 -29.23
CA GLN A 527 22.50 -52.99 -29.80
C GLN A 527 22.37 -53.54 -31.22
N HIS A 528 21.32 -54.33 -31.48
CA HIS A 528 20.98 -54.80 -32.81
C HIS A 528 20.63 -53.63 -33.74
N ARG A 529 19.73 -52.72 -33.31
CA ARG A 529 19.37 -51.50 -34.06
C ARG A 529 20.58 -50.62 -34.37
N ILE A 530 21.46 -50.38 -33.39
CA ILE A 530 22.71 -49.63 -33.58
C ILE A 530 23.60 -50.29 -34.64
N THR A 531 23.67 -51.62 -34.66
CA THR A 531 24.50 -52.38 -35.63
C THR A 531 23.96 -52.23 -37.05
N LEU A 532 22.65 -52.32 -37.23
CA LEU A 532 22.00 -52.11 -38.54
C LEU A 532 22.18 -50.68 -39.05
N VAL A 533 21.94 -49.67 -38.19
CA VAL A 533 22.16 -48.26 -38.55
C VAL A 533 23.63 -47.98 -38.87
N LYS A 534 24.59 -48.57 -38.13
CA LYS A 534 26.02 -48.46 -38.43
C LYS A 534 26.37 -49.02 -39.81
N ARG A 535 25.86 -50.20 -40.15
CA ARG A 535 26.07 -50.81 -41.47
C ARG A 535 25.50 -49.93 -42.58
N PHE A 536 24.33 -49.33 -42.38
CA PHE A 536 23.72 -48.43 -43.38
C PHE A 536 24.48 -47.10 -43.53
N VAL A 537 24.91 -46.48 -42.42
CA VAL A 537 25.76 -45.29 -42.45
C VAL A 537 27.11 -45.59 -43.12
N GLN A 538 27.69 -46.76 -42.84
CA GLN A 538 28.92 -47.23 -43.49
C GLN A 538 28.72 -47.39 -45.00
N ALA A 539 27.60 -47.98 -45.44
CA ALA A 539 27.28 -48.10 -46.87
C ALA A 539 27.14 -46.73 -47.54
N ARG A 540 26.51 -45.74 -46.89
CA ARG A 540 26.41 -44.37 -47.40
C ARG A 540 27.77 -43.67 -47.51
N ARG A 541 28.69 -43.87 -46.55
CA ARG A 541 30.04 -43.28 -46.59
C ARG A 541 30.93 -43.95 -47.62
N LEU A 542 30.88 -45.28 -47.70
CA LEU A 542 31.65 -46.05 -48.68
C LEU A 542 31.22 -45.78 -50.12
N TYR A 543 30.02 -45.24 -50.35
CA TYR A 543 29.55 -44.91 -51.69
C TYR A 543 30.48 -43.95 -52.45
N GLU A 544 31.16 -43.03 -51.76
CA GLU A 544 32.10 -42.10 -52.38
C GLU A 544 33.43 -42.77 -52.79
N GLU A 545 33.78 -43.89 -52.16
CA GLU A 545 35.05 -44.62 -52.36
C GLU A 545 34.88 -45.86 -53.26
N ASP A 546 33.87 -46.68 -52.99
CA ASP A 546 33.53 -47.89 -53.73
C ASP A 546 31.99 -48.08 -53.83
N PRO A 547 31.38 -47.62 -54.94
CA PRO A 547 29.95 -47.77 -55.16
C PRO A 547 29.47 -49.22 -55.24
N GLY A 548 30.34 -50.16 -55.66
CA GLY A 548 29.98 -51.57 -55.85
C GLY A 548 29.80 -52.30 -54.53
N GLU A 549 30.74 -52.11 -53.60
CA GLU A 549 30.65 -52.68 -52.26
C GLU A 549 29.55 -51.99 -51.41
N ALA A 550 29.31 -50.69 -51.59
CA ALA A 550 28.19 -49.99 -50.94
C ALA A 550 26.82 -50.58 -51.31
N VAL A 551 26.62 -50.94 -52.58
CA VAL A 551 25.40 -51.59 -53.08
C VAL A 551 25.24 -52.99 -52.50
N ARG A 552 26.31 -53.80 -52.51
CA ARG A 552 26.28 -55.14 -51.91
C ARG A 552 25.93 -55.08 -50.43
N LEU A 553 26.50 -54.13 -49.68
CA LEU A 553 26.18 -53.93 -48.27
C LEU A 553 24.71 -53.57 -48.04
N CYS A 554 24.13 -52.69 -48.88
CA CYS A 554 22.71 -52.35 -48.83
C CYS A 554 21.80 -53.53 -49.23
N GLU A 555 22.17 -54.34 -50.22
CA GLU A 555 21.43 -55.57 -50.57
C GLU A 555 21.47 -56.59 -49.43
N THR A 556 22.63 -56.77 -48.80
CA THR A 556 22.77 -57.66 -47.63
C THR A 556 21.94 -57.14 -46.44
N LEU A 557 21.78 -55.82 -46.30
CA LEU A 557 20.91 -55.24 -45.26
C LEU A 557 19.43 -55.50 -45.51
N LEU A 558 19.00 -55.52 -46.77
CA LEU A 558 17.60 -55.81 -47.15
C LEU A 558 17.20 -57.28 -46.96
N GLU A 559 18.16 -58.19 -46.75
CA GLU A 559 17.92 -59.60 -46.42
C GLU A 559 17.67 -59.82 -44.91
N GLU A 560 18.02 -58.86 -44.06
CA GLU A 560 17.78 -58.92 -42.62
C GLU A 560 16.27 -58.75 -42.31
N ALA A 561 15.71 -59.66 -41.51
CA ALA A 561 14.28 -59.71 -41.22
C ALA A 561 13.77 -58.53 -40.36
N ASP A 562 14.63 -57.99 -39.49
CA ASP A 562 14.28 -56.94 -38.50
C ASP A 562 14.82 -55.55 -38.89
N LEU A 563 14.94 -55.28 -40.20
CA LEU A 563 15.51 -54.03 -40.70
C LEU A 563 14.67 -52.80 -40.28
N ASP A 564 13.35 -52.90 -40.33
CA ASP A 564 12.39 -51.86 -39.90
C ASP A 564 12.00 -52.14 -38.43
N PRO A 565 12.23 -51.25 -37.44
CA PRO A 565 12.38 -49.78 -37.52
C PRO A 565 13.81 -49.23 -37.32
N ALA A 566 14.87 -50.04 -37.52
CA ALA A 566 16.25 -49.56 -37.39
C ALA A 566 16.69 -48.73 -38.60
N VAL A 567 16.41 -49.24 -39.80
CA VAL A 567 16.63 -48.58 -41.08
C VAL A 567 15.37 -48.77 -41.90
N ARG A 568 14.79 -47.69 -42.40
CA ARG A 568 13.57 -47.81 -43.18
C ARG A 568 13.87 -48.57 -44.46
N ILE A 569 13.08 -49.61 -44.71
CA ILE A 569 13.19 -50.43 -45.93
C ILE A 569 13.11 -49.52 -47.17
N GLY A 570 12.24 -48.50 -47.14
CA GLY A 570 12.12 -47.50 -48.20
C GLY A 570 13.41 -46.70 -48.47
N ASP A 571 14.16 -46.30 -47.43
CA ASP A 571 15.41 -45.53 -47.58
C ASP A 571 16.54 -46.40 -48.17
N ALA A 572 16.58 -47.68 -47.79
CA ALA A 572 17.54 -48.65 -48.34
C ALA A 572 17.27 -48.96 -49.82
N TYR A 573 16.01 -49.16 -50.21
CA TYR A 573 15.64 -49.27 -51.63
C TYR A 573 15.82 -47.95 -52.38
N GLY A 574 15.54 -46.81 -51.76
CA GLY A 574 15.77 -45.49 -52.32
C GLY A 574 17.22 -45.28 -52.73
N PHE A 575 18.16 -45.67 -51.86
CA PHE A 575 19.60 -45.66 -52.13
C PHE A 575 20.00 -46.55 -53.33
N LEU A 576 19.45 -47.77 -53.41
CA LEU A 576 19.71 -48.69 -54.54
C LEU A 576 19.14 -48.17 -55.87
N VAL A 577 17.94 -47.61 -55.83
CA VAL A 577 17.30 -47.01 -57.01
C VAL A 577 18.10 -45.80 -57.49
N GLU A 578 18.55 -44.94 -56.58
CA GLU A 578 19.39 -43.79 -56.90
C GLU A 578 20.72 -44.22 -57.56
N HIS A 579 21.40 -45.22 -57.00
CA HIS A 579 22.63 -45.77 -57.58
C HIS A 579 22.44 -46.27 -59.02
N HIS A 580 21.43 -47.10 -59.26
CA HIS A 580 21.20 -47.66 -60.59
C HIS A 580 20.69 -46.61 -61.60
N CYS A 581 20.01 -45.56 -61.13
CA CYS A 581 19.67 -44.39 -61.95
C CYS A 581 20.92 -43.60 -62.35
N GLN A 582 21.87 -43.39 -61.43
CA GLN A 582 23.15 -42.71 -61.71
C GLN A 582 24.02 -43.50 -62.70
N GLN A 583 23.97 -44.83 -62.66
CA GLN A 583 24.67 -45.71 -63.61
C GLN A 583 23.94 -45.90 -64.96
N GLY A 584 22.77 -45.28 -65.16
CA GLY A 584 21.98 -45.39 -66.39
C GLY A 584 21.29 -46.76 -66.60
N SER A 585 21.30 -47.63 -65.59
CA SER A 585 20.70 -48.97 -65.63
C SER A 585 19.23 -48.94 -65.19
N PHE A 586 18.41 -48.21 -65.96
CA PHE A 586 17.01 -47.91 -65.60
C PHE A 586 16.11 -49.14 -65.44
N GLN A 587 16.38 -50.24 -66.16
CA GLN A 587 15.60 -51.48 -66.00
C GLN A 587 15.85 -52.17 -64.65
N VAL A 588 17.08 -52.13 -64.14
CA VAL A 588 17.44 -52.73 -62.85
C VAL A 588 16.90 -51.86 -61.71
N ALA A 589 17.02 -50.54 -61.83
CA ALA A 589 16.40 -49.57 -60.93
C ALA A 589 14.88 -49.78 -60.82
N TYR A 590 14.19 -50.00 -61.94
CA TYR A 590 12.75 -50.25 -61.95
C TYR A 590 12.38 -51.56 -61.25
N ARG A 591 13.13 -52.65 -61.44
CA ARG A 591 12.89 -53.92 -60.72
C ARG A 591 13.05 -53.75 -59.21
N LYS A 592 14.08 -53.02 -58.76
CA LYS A 592 14.28 -52.72 -57.32
C LYS A 592 13.15 -51.84 -56.77
N LEU A 593 12.61 -50.92 -57.57
CA LEU A 593 11.43 -50.13 -57.21
C LEU A 593 10.16 -51.01 -57.10
N GLU A 594 9.96 -51.96 -58.01
CA GLU A 594 8.86 -52.94 -57.93
C GLU A 594 8.99 -53.85 -56.70
N GLU A 595 10.21 -54.30 -56.37
CA GLU A 595 10.49 -55.05 -55.15
C GLU A 595 10.14 -54.25 -53.90
N MET A 596 10.48 -52.94 -53.87
CA MET A 596 10.09 -52.03 -52.81
C MET A 596 8.56 -51.93 -52.69
N LEU A 597 7.83 -51.76 -53.79
CA LEU A 597 6.37 -51.66 -53.81
C LEU A 597 5.69 -52.97 -53.40
N LYS A 598 6.28 -54.13 -53.71
CA LYS A 598 5.80 -55.45 -53.26
C LYS A 598 5.96 -55.63 -51.75
N ARG A 599 7.07 -55.15 -51.19
CA ARG A 599 7.31 -55.19 -49.73
C ARG A 599 6.52 -54.11 -48.98
N LEU A 600 6.22 -52.98 -49.62
CA LEU A 600 5.53 -51.82 -49.03
C LEU A 600 4.38 -51.33 -49.95
N PRO A 601 3.19 -51.97 -49.88
CA PRO A 601 2.11 -51.78 -50.86
C PRO A 601 1.40 -50.42 -50.85
N SER A 602 1.60 -49.60 -49.81
CA SER A 602 0.84 -48.36 -49.57
C SER A 602 1.72 -47.13 -49.33
N ILE A 603 3.00 -47.17 -49.72
CA ILE A 603 3.96 -46.09 -49.45
C ILE A 603 4.02 -45.05 -50.58
N ASN A 604 4.16 -43.79 -50.17
CA ASN A 604 4.44 -42.70 -51.10
C ASN A 604 5.92 -42.75 -51.54
N VAL A 605 6.15 -43.24 -52.76
CA VAL A 605 7.48 -43.42 -53.37
C VAL A 605 8.28 -42.12 -53.45
N SER A 606 7.60 -40.97 -53.56
CA SER A 606 8.24 -39.64 -53.64
C SER A 606 8.96 -39.21 -52.35
N TYR A 607 8.70 -39.89 -51.23
CA TYR A 607 9.38 -39.63 -49.95
C TYR A 607 10.79 -40.26 -49.88
N TYR A 608 11.03 -41.31 -50.68
CA TYR A 608 12.24 -42.14 -50.61
C TYR A 608 13.15 -42.01 -51.83
N VAL A 609 12.58 -41.64 -52.99
CA VAL A 609 13.31 -41.48 -54.25
C VAL A 609 13.11 -40.06 -54.75
N SER A 610 14.20 -39.40 -55.14
CA SER A 610 14.14 -38.03 -55.66
C SER A 610 13.24 -37.94 -56.89
N GLN A 611 12.48 -36.85 -57.00
CA GLN A 611 11.53 -36.64 -58.09
C GLN A 611 12.23 -36.70 -59.47
N ARG A 612 13.47 -36.21 -59.56
CA ARG A 612 14.32 -36.28 -60.76
C ARG A 612 14.60 -37.72 -61.19
N ASN A 613 14.88 -38.63 -60.24
CA ASN A 613 15.15 -40.03 -60.53
C ASN A 613 13.87 -40.79 -60.91
N LEU A 614 12.73 -40.43 -60.30
CA LEU A 614 11.42 -40.97 -60.67
C LEU A 614 11.00 -40.57 -62.09
N GLU A 615 11.21 -39.31 -62.47
CA GLU A 615 10.96 -38.81 -63.82
C GLU A 615 11.88 -39.48 -64.85
N ALA A 616 13.16 -39.67 -64.52
CA ALA A 616 14.12 -40.39 -65.36
C ALA A 616 13.72 -41.86 -65.60
N LEU A 617 13.21 -42.54 -64.56
CA LEU A 617 12.70 -43.92 -64.67
C LEU A 617 11.42 -44.01 -65.50
N GLN A 618 10.51 -43.05 -65.37
CA GLN A 618 9.28 -42.97 -66.18
C GLN A 618 9.59 -42.79 -67.66
N LEU A 619 10.56 -41.92 -67.98
CA LEU A 619 11.00 -41.67 -69.37
C LEU A 619 11.70 -42.88 -69.99
N ALA A 620 12.48 -43.64 -69.22
CA ALA A 620 13.27 -44.75 -69.74
C ALA A 620 12.50 -46.09 -69.87
N VAL A 621 11.48 -46.33 -69.05
CA VAL A 621 10.76 -47.62 -68.98
C VAL A 621 9.35 -47.55 -69.57
N GLY A 622 8.81 -46.35 -69.81
CA GLY A 622 7.57 -46.15 -70.57
C GLY A 622 6.26 -46.54 -69.86
N LEU A 623 6.29 -46.70 -68.53
CA LEU A 623 5.12 -47.03 -67.71
C LEU A 623 4.81 -45.91 -66.70
N PRO A 624 3.53 -45.52 -66.51
CA PRO A 624 3.14 -44.54 -65.50
C PRO A 624 3.29 -45.17 -64.11
N LEU A 625 4.28 -44.71 -63.34
CA LEU A 625 4.29 -44.93 -61.89
C LEU A 625 3.10 -44.15 -61.32
N GLY A 626 2.19 -44.84 -60.62
CA GLY A 626 0.95 -44.27 -60.11
C GLY A 626 1.19 -42.95 -59.37
N ARG A 627 0.57 -41.87 -59.87
CA ARG A 627 0.45 -40.62 -59.13
C ARG A 627 -0.28 -40.94 -57.81
N GLY A 628 0.44 -40.90 -56.69
CA GLY A 628 -0.20 -40.53 -55.43
C GLY A 628 -0.86 -39.14 -55.60
N PRO A 629 -1.94 -38.83 -54.86
CA PRO A 629 -2.63 -37.56 -55.01
C PRO A 629 -1.67 -36.39 -54.76
N PRO A 630 -1.94 -35.21 -55.37
CA PRO A 630 -1.02 -34.08 -55.33
C PRO A 630 -0.70 -33.66 -53.91
N VAL A 631 0.50 -33.09 -53.75
CA VAL A 631 1.03 -32.48 -52.54
C VAL A 631 0.00 -31.52 -51.94
N GLY A 632 -0.80 -32.05 -51.01
CA GLY A 632 -1.52 -31.26 -50.04
C GLY A 632 -0.56 -31.00 -48.89
N HIS A 633 -0.22 -29.74 -48.65
CA HIS A 633 0.32 -29.30 -47.38
C HIS A 633 -0.51 -29.93 -46.25
N SER A 634 0.06 -30.92 -45.56
CA SER A 634 -0.48 -31.39 -44.30
C SER A 634 -0.23 -30.30 -43.26
N ASN A 635 -1.11 -29.30 -43.24
CA ASN A 635 -1.43 -28.60 -42.01
C ASN A 635 -1.84 -29.69 -41.01
N ARG A 636 -0.98 -29.89 -40.01
CA ARG A 636 -1.38 -30.55 -38.77
C ARG A 636 -2.68 -29.89 -38.33
N ARG A 637 -3.73 -30.70 -38.18
CA ARG A 637 -4.89 -30.34 -37.38
C ARG A 637 -4.38 -30.06 -35.98
N ASP A 638 -4.22 -28.77 -35.72
CA ASP A 638 -4.47 -28.22 -34.41
C ASP A 638 -5.93 -28.52 -34.05
N SER A 639 -6.13 -28.93 -32.81
CA SER A 639 -7.42 -29.21 -32.21
C SER A 639 -7.64 -28.11 -31.19
N GLY A 640 -8.09 -26.95 -31.65
CA GLY A 640 -8.86 -25.98 -30.88
C GLY A 640 -10.21 -25.86 -31.59
N GLY A 641 -11.35 -26.00 -30.92
CA GLY A 641 -11.73 -25.10 -29.85
C GLY A 641 -12.25 -23.84 -30.52
N GLU A 642 -13.58 -23.76 -30.61
CA GLU A 642 -14.38 -22.67 -31.18
C GLU A 642 -13.87 -21.29 -30.75
N GLU A 643 -13.87 -20.32 -31.68
CA GLU A 643 -14.27 -18.93 -31.40
C GLU A 643 -14.51 -18.17 -32.71
N ASP A 644 -15.65 -17.47 -32.71
CA ASP A 644 -16.17 -16.58 -33.74
C ASP A 644 -15.34 -15.29 -33.86
N GLU A 645 -14.98 -14.88 -35.07
CA GLU A 645 -14.71 -13.47 -35.42
C GLU A 645 -15.26 -13.24 -36.84
N VAL A 646 -16.47 -12.69 -36.96
CA VAL A 646 -16.79 -11.27 -37.21
C VAL A 646 -16.15 -10.76 -38.51
N GLU A 647 -16.98 -10.67 -39.55
CA GLU A 647 -16.69 -9.98 -40.81
C GLU A 647 -16.53 -8.47 -40.55
N GLU A 648 -15.35 -7.93 -40.83
CA GLU A 648 -15.15 -6.49 -41.03
C GLU A 648 -15.42 -6.13 -42.49
N ASP A 649 -16.54 -5.44 -42.72
CA ASP A 649 -16.89 -4.77 -43.98
C ASP A 649 -15.98 -3.55 -44.19
N GLU A 650 -15.18 -3.58 -45.27
CA GLU A 650 -14.49 -2.40 -45.79
C GLU A 650 -15.49 -1.49 -46.52
N ALA A 651 -16.00 -0.47 -45.81
CA ALA A 651 -16.74 0.64 -46.38
C ALA A 651 -15.79 1.66 -47.05
N LEU A 652 -15.85 1.74 -48.38
CA LEU A 652 -15.32 2.84 -49.17
C LEU A 652 -16.22 4.07 -49.01
N GLU A 653 -15.75 5.08 -48.27
CA GLU A 653 -16.32 6.43 -48.30
C GLU A 653 -16.00 7.11 -49.63
N ALA A 654 -17.03 7.33 -50.45
CA ALA A 654 -17.04 8.37 -51.47
C ALA A 654 -17.97 9.50 -51.00
N HIS A 655 -17.36 10.61 -50.62
CA HIS A 655 -18.01 11.91 -50.43
C HIS A 655 -18.82 12.31 -51.67
N GLN A 656 -20.12 12.58 -51.50
CA GLN A 656 -20.80 13.72 -52.11
C GLN A 656 -22.07 14.06 -51.32
N ARG A 657 -22.03 15.25 -50.70
CA ARG A 657 -23.18 15.97 -50.15
C ARG A 657 -23.84 16.75 -51.29
N ASP A 658 -25.14 16.62 -51.39
CA ASP A 658 -26.07 17.75 -51.27
C ASP A 658 -26.89 17.53 -50.00
#